data_AF-A0A418QF77-F1
#
_entry.id   AF-A0A418QF77-F1
#
_cell.length_a   1.000
_cell.length_b   1.000
_cell.length_c   1.000
_cell.angle_alpha   90.00
_cell.angle_beta   90.00
_cell.angle_gamma   90.00
#
_symmetry.space_group_name_H-M   'P 1'
#
loop_
_entity.id
_entity.type
_entity.pdbx_description
1 polymer ?
#
loop_
_entity_poly.entity_id
_entity_poly.type
_entity_poly.pdbx_seq_one_letter_code
_entity_poly.pdbx_strand_id
1 'polypeptide(L)'
;MKTAHDRQAGATLIVTVLTMTILIAVLLVVSSQLTITGMRSAGDRRATLQAQYAAESGLAIAKVRLRDTQAILNGVTNPDGTISPVLEIPRSTKAADLISMAEGYCGKTGSAAWTQTSAAGTYPVKYKCSAAAPAAGDNPNRYKVLSVFARMDRMPPGLAKGRNLKTNTDLQTYFSQAFSPTGITTTPAGGNYEVTYRLVPTRVERTGNTNFKFYMQVQGLQSTGKQGVSTRVLNARSTQQSEIWFQIALPSFVDRVLFTNHHTTKDDKRPNFTNQVFDGPVHTNDRFTFAVGATAQFKSKVTSAGCTAYKTDGTCATNTDGSLKTKPGLYVSETLNQLGSGGITNLAGLTNAVPSGVGFAPVNGVVTPDWQSEFQPMPENAEDQAAAANAGGLNIPNGATVTLAASTSGNSVVSPTSYSATDKKWTPAPTYQFITVKNGATITVYRVDAAGKMDIQSGSGWSSFRNPFNGVLYSNDGNASKTGNITISGPGRSTTGQPLPAIAGFSQLTIAAEDNVGIASDLTYSDVPCKAPDSCASKDTPTNLLGIYSQSGNVSILKSAPDDINIHSVLMAGEGEVNVESHDSNTVCTSYDRYGNCTASRGRGKVNLIGGLIENYYGAFGTFSPKNPSTTTSGYGRNFSFDERMGEGVGMSPPYFPLSPKWKIESPNSASVALTNLTWQQSAR
;
A
#
# COMPACT_ATOMS: atom_id res chain seq x y z
N MET A 1 26.36 84.24 -91.13
CA MET A 1 26.06 82.96 -90.46
C MET A 1 27.17 82.63 -89.47
N LYS A 2 26.95 82.86 -88.16
CA LYS A 2 27.81 82.43 -87.07
C LYS A 2 26.88 81.88 -85.98
N THR A 3 27.17 80.67 -85.54
CA THR A 3 26.23 79.61 -85.16
C THR A 3 25.71 79.72 -83.72
N ALA A 4 24.44 79.33 -83.55
CA ALA A 4 23.69 79.26 -82.30
C ALA A 4 24.09 78.07 -81.38
N HIS A 5 25.38 77.73 -81.30
CA HIS A 5 25.85 76.51 -80.64
C HIS A 5 26.29 76.72 -79.16
N ASP A 6 26.58 77.96 -78.73
CA ASP A 6 27.18 78.23 -77.41
C ASP A 6 26.18 78.46 -76.26
N ARG A 7 24.88 78.58 -76.54
CA ARG A 7 23.84 78.74 -75.49
C ARG A 7 23.26 77.41 -74.97
N GLN A 8 23.54 76.29 -75.64
CA GLN A 8 23.07 74.97 -75.18
C GLN A 8 24.00 74.38 -74.11
N ALA A 9 25.31 74.60 -74.17
CA ALA A 9 26.27 74.00 -73.23
C ALA A 9 26.11 74.46 -71.76
N GLY A 10 25.75 75.73 -71.52
CA GLY A 10 25.54 76.26 -70.16
C GLY A 10 24.24 75.78 -69.51
N ALA A 11 23.17 75.62 -70.29
CA ALA A 11 21.90 75.09 -69.81
C ALA A 11 22.01 73.59 -69.49
N THR A 12 22.76 72.82 -70.29
CA THR A 12 23.01 71.40 -70.02
C THR A 12 23.79 71.19 -68.73
N LEU A 13 24.77 72.06 -68.42
CA LEU A 13 25.57 71.96 -67.19
C LEU A 13 24.73 72.28 -65.92
N ILE A 14 23.87 73.29 -65.99
CA ILE A 14 22.97 73.62 -64.88
C ILE A 14 21.96 72.49 -64.67
N VAL A 15 21.37 71.95 -65.75
CA VAL A 15 20.42 70.84 -65.65
C VAL A 15 21.11 69.59 -65.12
N THR A 16 22.31 69.22 -65.59
CA THR A 16 23.00 68.03 -65.07
C THR A 16 23.39 68.18 -63.60
N VAL A 17 23.89 69.34 -63.18
CA VAL A 17 24.20 69.60 -61.76
C VAL A 17 22.92 69.54 -60.93
N LEU A 18 21.83 70.22 -61.31
CA LEU A 18 20.57 70.18 -60.57
C LEU A 18 19.99 68.76 -60.47
N THR A 19 20.05 68.01 -61.57
CA THR A 19 19.59 66.61 -61.59
C THR A 19 20.46 65.75 -60.69
N MET A 20 21.77 65.96 -60.66
CA MET A 20 22.69 65.23 -59.78
C MET A 20 22.46 65.56 -58.30
N THR A 21 22.22 66.83 -57.96
CA THR A 21 21.92 67.25 -56.59
C THR A 21 20.57 66.69 -56.12
N ILE A 22 19.56 66.67 -56.98
CA ILE A 22 18.27 66.03 -56.68
C ILE A 22 18.45 64.52 -56.48
N LEU A 23 19.25 63.87 -57.32
CA LEU A 23 19.51 62.43 -57.23
C LEU A 23 20.23 62.05 -55.93
N ILE A 24 21.20 62.89 -55.48
CA ILE A 24 21.88 62.75 -54.19
C ILE A 24 20.91 62.98 -53.02
N ALA A 25 20.04 63.99 -53.10
CA ALA A 25 19.03 64.25 -52.07
C ALA A 25 18.03 63.09 -51.94
N VAL A 26 17.57 62.52 -53.06
CA VAL A 26 16.69 61.35 -53.08
C VAL A 26 17.39 60.12 -52.48
N LEU A 27 18.67 59.90 -52.80
CA LEU A 27 19.48 58.81 -52.21
C LEU A 27 19.66 58.97 -50.69
N LEU A 28 19.86 60.19 -50.20
CA LEU A 28 19.93 60.49 -48.76
C LEU A 28 18.60 60.24 -48.05
N VAL A 29 17.46 60.60 -48.67
CA VAL A 29 16.12 60.33 -48.12
C VAL A 29 15.83 58.83 -48.09
N VAL A 30 16.16 58.09 -49.16
CA VAL A 30 15.94 56.64 -49.23
C VAL A 30 16.83 55.90 -48.22
N SER A 31 18.10 56.28 -48.08
CA SER A 31 19.02 55.67 -47.09
C SER A 31 18.65 55.98 -45.65
N SER A 32 18.17 57.19 -45.34
CA SER A 32 17.69 57.53 -43.99
C SER A 32 16.37 56.82 -43.66
N GLN A 33 15.44 56.66 -44.62
CA GLN A 33 14.25 55.82 -44.42
C GLN A 33 14.59 54.34 -44.22
N LEU A 34 15.53 53.78 -44.99
CA LEU A 34 16.01 52.40 -44.81
C LEU A 34 16.66 52.19 -43.44
N THR A 35 17.46 53.15 -42.97
CA THR A 35 18.13 53.07 -41.67
C THR A 35 17.14 53.16 -40.51
N ILE A 36 16.15 54.05 -40.59
CA ILE A 36 15.08 54.16 -39.59
C ILE A 36 14.20 52.90 -39.58
N THR A 37 13.90 52.34 -40.75
CA THR A 37 13.13 51.09 -40.88
C THR A 37 13.92 49.90 -40.33
N GLY A 38 15.23 49.85 -40.57
CA GLY A 38 16.14 48.86 -40.02
C GLY A 38 16.23 48.92 -38.49
N MET A 39 16.39 50.13 -37.92
CA MET A 39 16.43 50.35 -36.47
C MET A 39 15.10 50.04 -35.78
N ARG A 40 13.96 50.39 -36.39
CA ARG A 40 12.63 49.97 -35.90
C ARG A 40 12.49 48.46 -35.90
N SER A 41 12.89 47.78 -36.99
CA SER A 41 12.84 46.31 -37.06
C SER A 41 13.76 45.63 -36.02
N ALA A 42 14.92 46.21 -35.73
CA ALA A 42 15.86 45.69 -34.73
C ALA A 42 15.34 45.90 -33.30
N GLY A 43 14.74 47.07 -33.02
CA GLY A 43 14.07 47.36 -31.75
C GLY A 43 12.88 46.43 -31.49
N ASP A 44 12.03 46.21 -32.49
CA ASP A 44 10.86 45.33 -32.38
C ASP A 44 11.27 43.86 -32.21
N ARG A 45 12.34 43.42 -32.90
CA ARG A 45 12.92 42.08 -32.72
C ARG A 45 13.50 41.90 -31.32
N ARG A 46 14.21 42.89 -30.79
CA ARG A 46 14.75 42.86 -29.43
C ARG A 46 13.64 42.83 -28.38
N ALA A 47 12.62 43.67 -28.51
CA ALA A 47 11.47 43.69 -27.60
C ALA A 47 10.70 42.36 -27.64
N THR A 48 10.55 41.78 -28.83
CA THR A 48 9.94 40.47 -29.02
C THR A 48 10.72 39.33 -28.34
N LEU A 49 12.05 39.29 -28.51
CA LEU A 49 12.90 38.29 -27.85
C LEU A 49 12.91 38.47 -26.33
N GLN A 50 12.94 39.71 -25.84
CA GLN A 50 12.85 39.99 -24.41
C GLN A 50 11.50 39.56 -23.83
N ALA A 51 10.39 39.82 -24.53
CA ALA A 51 9.07 39.33 -24.14
C ALA A 51 9.01 37.79 -24.15
N GLN A 52 9.68 37.13 -25.10
CA GLN A 52 9.78 35.67 -25.12
C GLN A 52 10.58 35.14 -23.92
N TYR A 53 11.76 35.67 -23.64
CA TYR A 53 12.57 35.26 -22.48
C TYR A 53 11.84 35.50 -21.17
N ALA A 54 11.06 36.58 -21.07
CA ALA A 54 10.22 36.84 -19.91
C ALA A 54 9.10 35.79 -19.77
N ALA A 55 8.45 35.41 -20.87
CA ALA A 55 7.45 34.33 -20.86
C ALA A 55 8.08 32.97 -20.49
N GLU A 56 9.26 32.65 -21.00
CA GLU A 56 10.01 31.43 -20.66
C GLU A 56 10.45 31.41 -19.19
N SER A 57 10.82 32.57 -18.64
CA SER A 57 11.17 32.72 -17.22
C SER A 57 9.96 32.50 -16.31
N GLY A 58 8.80 33.11 -16.64
CA GLY A 58 7.55 32.86 -15.94
C GLY A 58 7.15 31.38 -15.97
N LEU A 59 7.37 30.74 -17.11
CA LEU A 59 7.16 29.31 -17.27
C LEU A 59 8.08 28.47 -16.37
N ALA A 60 9.38 28.77 -16.35
CA ALA A 60 10.33 28.06 -15.48
C ALA A 60 9.89 28.12 -14.01
N ILE A 61 9.37 29.27 -13.56
CA ILE A 61 8.83 29.44 -12.22
C ILE A 61 7.60 28.58 -11.98
N ALA A 62 6.64 28.54 -12.91
CA ALA A 62 5.47 27.67 -12.76
C ALA A 62 5.86 26.18 -12.71
N LYS A 63 6.86 25.74 -13.50
CA LYS A 63 7.39 24.37 -13.42
C LYS A 63 8.01 24.07 -12.05
N VAL A 64 8.76 25.03 -11.48
CA VAL A 64 9.29 24.89 -10.11
C VAL A 64 8.15 24.79 -9.10
N ARG A 65 7.09 25.60 -9.23
CA ARG A 65 5.93 25.51 -8.33
C ARG A 65 5.21 24.18 -8.42
N LEU A 66 4.97 23.67 -9.62
CA LEU A 66 4.36 22.35 -9.82
C LEU A 66 5.24 21.23 -9.25
N ARG A 67 6.57 21.36 -9.37
CA ARG A 67 7.52 20.42 -8.75
C ARG A 67 7.48 20.50 -7.23
N ASP A 68 7.43 21.70 -6.65
CA ASP A 68 7.26 21.90 -5.21
C ASP A 68 5.94 21.29 -4.72
N THR A 69 4.84 21.48 -5.46
CA THR A 69 3.54 20.84 -5.15
C THR A 69 3.66 19.32 -5.19
N GLN A 70 4.35 18.77 -6.20
CA GLN A 70 4.58 17.34 -6.30
C GLN A 70 5.48 16.82 -5.17
N ALA A 71 6.47 17.60 -4.72
CA ALA A 71 7.32 17.24 -3.57
C ALA A 71 6.55 17.21 -2.24
N ILE A 72 5.48 18.01 -2.08
CA ILE A 72 4.58 17.87 -0.93
C ILE A 72 3.91 16.49 -0.93
N LEU A 73 3.51 16.00 -2.10
CA LEU A 73 2.81 14.71 -2.23
C LEU A 73 3.76 13.51 -2.15
N ASN A 74 4.93 13.62 -2.77
CA ASN A 74 5.89 12.54 -2.89
C ASN A 74 6.92 12.47 -1.75
N GLY A 75 7.03 13.55 -0.96
CA GLY A 75 8.13 13.76 -0.02
C GLY A 75 9.29 14.56 -0.61
N VAL A 76 10.15 15.06 0.27
CA VAL A 76 11.34 15.83 -0.06
C VAL A 76 12.57 14.95 0.05
N THR A 77 13.39 14.92 -0.99
CA THR A 77 14.68 14.23 -0.97
C THR A 77 15.68 15.04 -0.15
N ASN A 78 16.21 14.44 0.91
CA ASN A 78 17.26 14.99 1.76
C ASN A 78 18.64 14.87 1.08
N PRO A 79 19.66 15.61 1.54
CA PRO A 79 21.02 15.55 0.98
C PRO A 79 21.67 14.16 1.01
N ASP A 80 21.25 13.28 1.93
CA ASP A 80 21.71 11.91 2.06
C ASP A 80 20.99 10.92 1.11
N GLY A 81 20.10 11.43 0.26
CA GLY A 81 19.31 10.63 -0.69
C GLY A 81 18.05 10.01 -0.08
N THR A 82 17.79 10.17 1.21
CA THR A 82 16.56 9.69 1.84
C THR A 82 15.36 10.58 1.49
N ILE A 83 14.16 10.01 1.46
CA ILE A 83 12.92 10.76 1.18
C ILE A 83 12.18 11.00 2.49
N SER A 84 12.05 12.27 2.89
CA SER A 84 11.24 12.70 4.02
C SER A 84 9.80 12.95 3.57
N PRO A 85 8.79 12.22 4.09
CA PRO A 85 7.39 12.52 3.78
C PRO A 85 7.01 13.88 4.38
N VAL A 86 6.37 14.72 3.56
CA VAL A 86 5.80 16.01 4.00
C VAL A 86 4.40 15.80 4.58
N LEU A 87 3.63 14.87 4.02
CA LEU A 87 2.33 14.50 4.56
C LEU A 87 2.50 13.32 5.53
N GLU A 88 2.01 13.47 6.75
CA GLU A 88 2.02 12.44 7.79
C GLU A 88 0.65 12.38 8.46
N ILE A 89 0.01 11.22 8.40
CA ILE A 89 -1.35 11.05 8.92
C ILE A 89 -1.25 10.53 10.36
N PRO A 90 -1.81 11.26 11.34
CA PRO A 90 -1.85 10.80 12.72
C PRO A 90 -2.58 9.46 12.83
N ARG A 91 -2.09 8.57 13.70
CA ARG A 91 -2.73 7.27 13.99
C ARG A 91 -4.18 7.41 14.48
N SER A 92 -4.51 8.51 15.14
CA SER A 92 -5.86 8.82 15.61
C SER A 92 -6.85 9.17 14.49
N THR A 93 -6.40 9.28 13.24
CA THR A 93 -7.27 9.62 12.10
C THR A 93 -8.22 8.47 11.81
N LYS A 94 -9.52 8.70 11.94
CA LYS A 94 -10.52 7.67 11.66
C LYS A 94 -10.80 7.59 10.16
N ALA A 95 -11.17 6.41 9.68
CA ALA A 95 -11.60 6.24 8.29
C ALA A 95 -12.76 7.18 7.92
N ALA A 96 -13.69 7.45 8.85
CA ALA A 96 -14.79 8.39 8.66
C ALA A 96 -14.31 9.82 8.35
N ASP A 97 -13.21 10.26 8.98
CA ASP A 97 -12.62 11.57 8.71
C ASP A 97 -12.07 11.63 7.27
N LEU A 98 -11.38 10.58 6.83
CA LEU A 98 -10.87 10.47 5.46
C LEU A 98 -11.99 10.37 4.42
N ILE A 99 -13.09 9.67 4.73
CA ILE A 99 -14.28 9.65 3.87
C ILE A 99 -14.83 11.06 3.72
N SER A 100 -15.02 11.79 4.81
CA SER A 100 -15.50 13.18 4.77
C SER A 100 -14.55 14.09 3.98
N MET A 101 -13.24 13.92 4.14
CA MET A 101 -12.24 14.67 3.38
C MET A 101 -12.24 14.29 1.88
N ALA A 102 -12.47 13.03 1.52
CA ALA A 102 -12.58 12.56 0.14
C ALA A 102 -13.85 13.07 -0.54
N GLU A 103 -14.98 13.05 0.16
CA GLU A 103 -16.23 13.66 -0.30
C GLU A 103 -16.04 15.16 -0.52
N GLY A 104 -15.42 15.84 0.46
CA GLY A 104 -14.99 17.23 0.36
C GLY A 104 -14.14 17.46 -0.88
N TYR A 105 -13.10 16.65 -1.13
CA TYR A 105 -12.24 16.77 -2.31
C TYR A 105 -13.03 16.74 -3.62
N CYS A 106 -14.01 15.84 -3.72
CA CYS A 106 -14.92 15.78 -4.86
C CYS A 106 -15.92 16.93 -4.97
N GLY A 107 -16.09 17.74 -3.91
CA GLY A 107 -17.15 18.75 -3.84
C GLY A 107 -18.54 18.13 -3.65
N LYS A 108 -18.62 16.99 -2.94
CA LYS A 108 -19.87 16.26 -2.66
C LYS A 108 -19.94 15.90 -1.17
N THR A 109 -21.08 15.40 -0.71
CA THR A 109 -21.27 14.99 0.70
C THR A 109 -22.11 13.72 0.80
N GLY A 110 -21.77 12.85 1.73
CA GLY A 110 -22.54 11.64 2.06
C GLY A 110 -22.49 10.55 0.98
N SER A 111 -23.35 9.55 1.12
CA SER A 111 -23.38 8.35 0.27
C SER A 111 -23.58 8.66 -1.22
N ALA A 112 -24.30 9.74 -1.57
CA ALA A 112 -24.51 10.19 -2.94
C ALA A 112 -23.21 10.63 -3.65
N ALA A 113 -22.13 10.87 -2.91
CA ALA A 113 -20.82 11.16 -3.49
C ALA A 113 -20.21 9.95 -4.21
N TRP A 114 -20.62 8.73 -3.83
CA TRP A 114 -19.94 7.49 -4.18
C TRP A 114 -20.77 6.65 -5.16
N THR A 115 -20.10 6.15 -6.20
CA THR A 115 -20.64 5.13 -7.10
C THR A 115 -19.83 3.86 -6.94
N GLN A 116 -20.48 2.73 -6.61
CA GLN A 116 -19.80 1.44 -6.52
C GLN A 116 -19.32 1.01 -7.91
N THR A 117 -18.07 0.59 -8.02
CA THR A 117 -17.44 0.14 -9.28
C THR A 117 -17.14 -1.35 -9.29
N SER A 118 -17.18 -2.03 -8.15
CA SER A 118 -17.09 -3.50 -8.05
C SER A 118 -18.46 -4.16 -8.21
N ALA A 119 -18.49 -5.42 -8.68
CA ALA A 119 -19.72 -6.20 -8.73
C ALA A 119 -20.33 -6.42 -7.33
N ALA A 120 -21.65 -6.61 -7.26
CA ALA A 120 -22.34 -6.90 -6.01
C ALA A 120 -21.80 -8.21 -5.40
N GLY A 121 -21.63 -8.24 -4.07
CA GLY A 121 -21.07 -9.40 -3.36
C GLY A 121 -19.56 -9.59 -3.49
N THR A 122 -18.85 -8.72 -4.23
CA THR A 122 -17.38 -8.79 -4.34
C THR A 122 -16.69 -7.98 -3.23
N TYR A 123 -15.77 -8.61 -2.51
CA TYR A 123 -14.90 -7.96 -1.53
C TYR A 123 -13.44 -7.92 -2.01
N PRO A 124 -12.70 -6.80 -1.81
CA PRO A 124 -13.16 -5.55 -1.21
C PRO A 124 -14.02 -4.71 -2.17
N VAL A 125 -15.01 -4.02 -1.61
CA VAL A 125 -15.91 -3.15 -2.40
C VAL A 125 -15.16 -1.90 -2.85
N LYS A 126 -15.25 -1.58 -4.14
CA LYS A 126 -14.61 -0.39 -4.73
C LYS A 126 -15.63 0.69 -5.02
N TYR A 127 -15.30 1.94 -4.73
CA TYR A 127 -16.13 3.10 -5.03
C TYR A 127 -15.32 4.16 -5.76
N LYS A 128 -16.02 4.94 -6.59
CA LYS A 128 -15.50 6.11 -7.28
C LYS A 128 -16.33 7.33 -6.96
N CYS A 129 -15.65 8.44 -6.69
CA CYS A 129 -16.22 9.75 -6.48
C CYS A 129 -15.64 10.69 -7.54
N SER A 130 -16.46 11.09 -8.52
CA SER A 130 -16.04 12.05 -9.55
C SER A 130 -16.09 13.48 -9.00
N ALA A 131 -15.01 14.23 -9.17
CA ALA A 131 -14.92 15.60 -8.66
C ALA A 131 -15.79 16.57 -9.48
N ALA A 132 -16.57 17.39 -8.80
CA ALA A 132 -17.30 18.49 -9.40
C ALA A 132 -16.33 19.62 -9.81
N ALA A 133 -16.69 20.43 -10.80
CA ALA A 133 -15.91 21.63 -11.10
C ALA A 133 -15.84 22.55 -9.86
N PRO A 134 -14.70 23.16 -9.55
CA PRO A 134 -14.60 24.20 -8.54
C PRO A 134 -15.57 25.36 -8.87
N ALA A 135 -16.39 25.78 -7.91
CA ALA A 135 -17.27 26.94 -8.03
C ALA A 135 -16.77 28.11 -7.16
N ALA A 136 -17.15 29.34 -7.53
CA ALA A 136 -16.88 30.50 -6.71
C ALA A 136 -17.65 30.40 -5.39
N GLY A 137 -16.97 30.51 -4.24
CA GLY A 137 -17.57 30.33 -2.92
C GLY A 137 -17.63 28.87 -2.43
N ASP A 138 -16.95 27.95 -3.12
CA ASP A 138 -16.79 26.58 -2.63
C ASP A 138 -16.25 26.52 -1.20
N ASN A 139 -16.68 25.49 -0.46
CA ASN A 139 -16.26 25.25 0.91
C ASN A 139 -14.73 25.31 1.02
N PRO A 140 -14.14 26.21 1.83
CA PRO A 140 -12.68 26.31 1.95
C PRO A 140 -12.03 25.01 2.45
N ASN A 141 -12.79 24.11 3.09
CA ASN A 141 -12.34 22.79 3.54
C ASN A 141 -12.33 21.72 2.45
N ARG A 142 -12.70 22.05 1.20
CA ARG A 142 -12.72 21.13 0.06
C ARG A 142 -11.39 20.39 -0.13
N TYR A 143 -10.28 21.06 0.13
CA TYR A 143 -8.91 20.53 -0.04
C TYR A 143 -8.18 20.26 1.27
N LYS A 144 -8.92 20.10 2.37
CA LYS A 144 -8.36 19.92 3.72
C LYS A 144 -7.38 18.75 3.80
N VAL A 145 -7.61 17.66 3.06
CA VAL A 145 -6.72 16.49 3.00
C VAL A 145 -5.27 16.83 2.64
N LEU A 146 -5.05 17.88 1.84
CA LEU A 146 -3.72 18.30 1.36
C LEU A 146 -2.97 19.20 2.34
N SER A 147 -3.63 19.65 3.41
CA SER A 147 -3.09 20.66 4.33
C SER A 147 -3.07 20.19 5.78
N VAL A 148 -4.09 19.44 6.22
CA VAL A 148 -4.23 19.02 7.62
C VAL A 148 -3.12 18.06 8.06
N PHE A 149 -2.58 17.27 7.14
CA PHE A 149 -1.53 16.28 7.41
C PHE A 149 -0.13 16.79 7.09
N ALA A 150 0.04 18.06 6.72
CA ALA A 150 1.34 18.58 6.32
C ALA A 150 2.26 18.87 7.52
N ARG A 151 3.50 18.41 7.41
CA ARG A 151 4.63 18.70 8.28
C ARG A 151 5.31 19.98 7.78
N MET A 152 4.94 21.11 8.37
CA MET A 152 5.44 22.42 7.94
C MET A 152 6.97 22.57 8.08
N ASP A 153 7.58 21.82 9.01
CA ASP A 153 9.04 21.71 9.20
C ASP A 153 9.77 21.03 8.02
N ARG A 154 9.04 20.31 7.16
CA ARG A 154 9.58 19.53 6.03
C ARG A 154 9.17 20.09 4.67
N MET A 155 8.59 21.29 4.62
CA MET A 155 8.09 21.88 3.38
C MET A 155 9.23 22.20 2.40
N PRO A 156 9.00 22.03 1.08
CA PRO A 156 9.97 22.44 0.06
C PRO A 156 10.38 23.92 0.26
N PRO A 157 11.68 24.24 0.38
CA PRO A 157 12.13 25.59 0.70
C PRO A 157 11.64 26.65 -0.30
N GLY A 158 11.51 26.26 -1.58
CA GLY A 158 11.01 27.11 -2.65
C GLY A 158 9.59 27.61 -2.38
N LEU A 159 8.71 26.72 -1.94
CA LEU A 159 7.31 27.04 -1.63
C LEU A 159 7.19 27.78 -0.29
N ALA A 160 7.87 27.28 0.75
CA ALA A 160 7.80 27.83 2.10
C ALA A 160 8.24 29.30 2.16
N LYS A 161 9.41 29.63 1.60
CA LYS A 161 9.93 31.01 1.57
C LYS A 161 9.21 31.89 0.55
N GLY A 162 8.91 31.35 -0.63
CA GLY A 162 8.32 32.13 -1.73
C GLY A 162 6.87 32.56 -1.52
N ARG A 163 6.13 31.90 -0.62
CA ARG A 163 4.72 32.17 -0.33
C ARG A 163 4.41 32.37 1.15
N ASN A 164 5.45 32.41 2.00
CA ASN A 164 5.34 32.59 3.44
C ASN A 164 4.40 31.56 4.10
N LEU A 165 4.48 30.30 3.66
CA LEU A 165 3.64 29.21 4.19
C LEU A 165 4.19 28.81 5.56
N LYS A 166 3.56 29.27 6.64
CA LYS A 166 3.99 28.99 8.03
C LYS A 166 3.05 28.03 8.75
N THR A 167 1.79 27.95 8.30
CA THR A 167 0.74 27.19 8.96
C THR A 167 0.01 26.28 7.97
N ASN A 168 -0.68 25.26 8.51
CA ASN A 168 -1.57 24.42 7.70
C ASN A 168 -2.70 25.23 7.05
N THR A 169 -3.13 26.33 7.67
CA THR A 169 -4.10 27.26 7.07
C THR A 169 -3.55 27.96 5.83
N ASP A 170 -2.29 28.42 5.86
CA ASP A 170 -1.65 29.02 4.67
C ASP A 170 -1.57 28.01 3.52
N LEU A 171 -1.25 26.76 3.83
CA LEU A 171 -1.20 25.68 2.86
C LEU A 171 -2.59 25.33 2.30
N GLN A 172 -3.61 25.34 3.15
CA GLN A 172 -5.00 25.18 2.72
C GLN A 172 -5.42 26.30 1.77
N THR A 173 -5.09 27.56 2.09
CA THR A 173 -5.34 28.71 1.20
C THR A 173 -4.59 28.55 -0.12
N TYR A 174 -3.34 28.09 -0.10
CA TYR A 174 -2.57 27.81 -1.31
C TYR A 174 -3.28 26.79 -2.21
N PHE A 175 -3.72 25.64 -1.67
CA PHE A 175 -4.42 24.65 -2.48
C PHE A 175 -5.80 25.14 -2.94
N SER A 176 -6.56 25.84 -2.10
CA SER A 176 -7.83 26.44 -2.50
C SER A 176 -7.66 27.44 -3.66
N GLN A 177 -6.57 28.22 -3.69
CA GLN A 177 -6.24 29.08 -4.83
C GLN A 177 -5.81 28.28 -6.05
N ALA A 178 -4.95 27.26 -5.88
CA ALA A 178 -4.44 26.42 -6.96
C ALA A 178 -5.56 25.68 -7.70
N PHE A 179 -6.58 25.24 -6.95
CA PHE A 179 -7.75 24.55 -7.48
C PHE A 179 -8.90 25.49 -7.86
N SER A 180 -8.81 26.78 -7.59
CA SER A 180 -9.87 27.73 -7.92
C SER A 180 -10.08 27.86 -9.45
N PRO A 181 -11.24 28.35 -9.91
CA PRO A 181 -11.47 28.62 -11.33
C PRO A 181 -10.42 29.54 -11.96
N THR A 182 -9.86 30.47 -11.18
CA THR A 182 -8.85 31.44 -11.64
C THR A 182 -7.42 30.90 -11.55
N GLY A 183 -7.18 29.84 -10.77
CA GLY A 183 -5.84 29.31 -10.51
C GLY A 183 -4.96 30.28 -9.70
N ILE A 184 -3.65 30.03 -9.72
CA ILE A 184 -2.64 30.89 -9.11
C ILE A 184 -1.97 31.73 -10.18
N THR A 185 -2.08 33.05 -10.05
CA THR A 185 -1.32 34.02 -10.85
C THR A 185 -0.10 34.51 -10.08
N THR A 186 1.07 34.53 -10.71
CA THR A 186 2.32 35.07 -10.15
C THR A 186 2.87 36.14 -11.09
N THR A 187 3.12 37.31 -10.54
CA THR A 187 3.73 38.45 -11.23
C THR A 187 4.97 38.87 -10.41
N PRO A 188 6.17 38.93 -11.00
CA PRO A 188 7.37 39.37 -10.30
C PRO A 188 7.30 40.88 -10.01
N ALA A 189 8.09 41.30 -9.02
CA ALA A 189 8.39 42.72 -8.79
C ALA A 189 9.07 43.30 -10.04
N GLY A 190 8.32 44.03 -10.87
CA GLY A 190 8.75 44.54 -12.17
C GLY A 190 7.79 44.27 -13.32
N GLY A 191 6.84 43.33 -13.18
CA GLY A 191 5.73 43.16 -14.14
C GLY A 191 6.10 42.62 -15.54
N ASN A 192 7.34 42.19 -15.75
CA ASN A 192 7.83 41.75 -17.07
C ASN A 192 7.22 40.42 -17.55
N TYR A 193 6.64 39.63 -16.65
CA TYR A 193 5.83 38.47 -17.01
C TYR A 193 4.68 38.23 -16.02
N GLU A 194 3.68 37.49 -16.45
CA GLU A 194 2.56 37.02 -15.65
C GLU A 194 2.35 35.54 -15.95
N VAL A 195 2.41 34.70 -14.91
CA VAL A 195 2.20 33.26 -15.07
C VAL A 195 1.01 32.79 -14.26
N THR A 196 0.10 32.08 -14.90
CA THR A 196 -1.11 31.52 -14.29
C THR A 196 -1.09 30.01 -14.47
N TYR A 197 -1.27 29.24 -13.39
CA TYR A 197 -1.46 27.80 -13.46
C TYR A 197 -2.65 27.36 -12.61
N ARG A 198 -3.33 26.31 -13.07
CA ARG A 198 -4.52 25.76 -12.42
C ARG A 198 -4.44 24.26 -12.27
N LEU A 199 -4.66 23.79 -11.06
CA LEU A 199 -4.88 22.39 -10.74
C LEU A 199 -6.38 22.10 -10.73
N VAL A 200 -6.77 20.87 -11.02
CA VAL A 200 -8.15 20.40 -10.86
C VAL A 200 -8.17 19.02 -10.24
N PRO A 201 -9.00 18.78 -9.21
CA PRO A 201 -9.30 17.43 -8.77
C PRO A 201 -10.05 16.71 -9.90
N THR A 202 -9.73 15.44 -10.15
CA THR A 202 -10.44 14.64 -11.17
C THR A 202 -11.37 13.63 -10.52
N ARG A 203 -10.85 12.84 -9.58
CA ARG A 203 -11.63 11.84 -8.84
C ARG A 203 -10.95 11.42 -7.55
N VAL A 204 -11.73 10.78 -6.69
CA VAL A 204 -11.23 9.91 -5.62
C VAL A 204 -11.73 8.49 -5.87
N GLU A 205 -10.84 7.52 -5.77
CA GLU A 205 -11.17 6.10 -5.74
C GLU A 205 -10.96 5.60 -4.32
N ARG A 206 -11.90 4.83 -3.78
CA ARG A 206 -11.69 4.15 -2.49
C ARG A 206 -11.95 2.66 -2.60
N THR A 207 -11.19 1.89 -1.85
CA THR A 207 -11.41 0.46 -1.64
C THR A 207 -11.75 0.24 -0.18
N GLY A 208 -12.97 -0.19 0.10
CA GLY A 208 -13.52 -0.24 1.46
C GLY A 208 -13.40 1.11 2.17
N ASN A 209 -12.97 1.07 3.44
CA ASN A 209 -12.72 2.23 4.28
C ASN A 209 -11.23 2.44 4.56
N THR A 210 -10.35 1.78 3.80
CA THR A 210 -8.95 1.57 4.19
C THR A 210 -7.96 2.03 3.14
N ASN A 211 -8.43 2.40 1.95
CA ASN A 211 -7.59 2.91 0.87
C ASN A 211 -8.33 4.01 0.11
N PHE A 212 -7.72 5.18 -0.02
CA PHE A 212 -8.24 6.36 -0.71
C PHE A 212 -7.18 6.90 -1.66
N LYS A 213 -7.48 6.93 -2.95
CA LYS A 213 -6.59 7.40 -4.01
C LYS A 213 -7.15 8.66 -4.63
N PHE A 214 -6.45 9.77 -4.45
CA PHE A 214 -6.84 11.10 -4.87
C PHE A 214 -6.12 11.45 -6.17
N TYR A 215 -6.88 11.87 -7.18
CA TYR A 215 -6.33 12.20 -8.49
C TYR A 215 -6.49 13.68 -8.80
N MET A 216 -5.43 14.26 -9.39
CA MET A 216 -5.42 15.64 -9.84
C MET A 216 -4.60 15.81 -11.11
N GLN A 217 -4.88 16.87 -11.85
CA GLN A 217 -4.12 17.24 -13.04
C GLN A 217 -3.97 18.75 -13.19
N VAL A 218 -3.01 19.18 -14.00
CA VAL A 218 -2.90 20.58 -14.45
C VAL A 218 -3.86 20.79 -15.61
N GLN A 219 -4.83 21.69 -15.52
CA GLN A 219 -5.76 21.96 -16.64
C GLN A 219 -5.26 23.04 -17.59
N GLY A 220 -4.52 24.01 -17.07
CA GLY A 220 -3.98 25.09 -17.87
C GLY A 220 -2.79 25.72 -17.17
N LEU A 221 -1.76 26.01 -17.97
CA LEU A 221 -0.63 26.84 -17.56
C LEU A 221 -0.39 27.84 -18.68
N GLN A 222 -0.45 29.12 -18.35
CA GLN A 222 -0.22 30.22 -19.28
C GLN A 222 0.87 31.12 -18.71
N SER A 223 1.87 31.46 -19.52
CA SER A 223 2.89 32.46 -19.18
C SER A 223 2.89 33.56 -20.23
N THR A 224 2.68 34.80 -19.80
CA THR A 224 2.64 35.99 -20.64
C THR A 224 3.83 36.87 -20.32
N GLY A 225 4.78 37.03 -21.24
CA GLY A 225 5.88 37.98 -21.13
C GLY A 225 5.55 39.30 -21.85
N LYS A 226 5.91 40.43 -21.23
CA LYS A 226 5.64 41.78 -21.74
C LYS A 226 6.93 42.59 -21.74
N GLN A 227 7.22 43.24 -22.88
CA GLN A 227 8.31 44.20 -23.00
C GLN A 227 7.87 45.34 -23.94
N GLY A 228 7.61 46.52 -23.38
CA GLY A 228 7.03 47.64 -24.14
C GLY A 228 5.66 47.25 -24.73
N VAL A 229 5.52 47.37 -26.06
CA VAL A 229 4.30 46.96 -26.78
C VAL A 229 4.30 45.47 -27.17
N SER A 230 5.44 44.78 -27.06
CA SER A 230 5.54 43.37 -27.46
C SER A 230 5.05 42.45 -26.34
N THR A 231 4.14 41.54 -26.70
CA THR A 231 3.63 40.49 -25.80
C THR A 231 3.88 39.11 -26.39
N ARG A 232 4.29 38.16 -25.55
CA ARG A 232 4.43 36.75 -25.91
C ARG A 232 3.68 35.89 -24.91
N VAL A 233 2.87 34.95 -25.42
CA VAL A 233 2.08 34.03 -24.60
C VAL A 233 2.52 32.60 -24.90
N LEU A 234 2.88 31.88 -23.84
CA LEU A 234 3.15 30.44 -23.86
C LEU A 234 2.01 29.74 -23.14
N ASN A 235 1.36 28.79 -23.82
CA ASN A 235 0.31 27.97 -23.24
C ASN A 235 0.79 26.53 -23.12
N ALA A 236 0.49 25.89 -22.00
CA ALA A 236 0.65 24.47 -21.77
C ALA A 236 -0.70 23.79 -21.66
N ARG A 237 -0.78 22.58 -22.21
CA ARG A 237 -1.90 21.68 -21.99
C ARG A 237 -1.43 20.41 -21.29
N SER A 238 -2.36 19.85 -20.53
CA SER A 238 -2.21 18.58 -19.85
C SER A 238 -2.02 17.45 -20.88
N THR A 239 -1.24 16.44 -20.51
CA THR A 239 -1.16 15.17 -21.24
C THR A 239 -1.77 14.06 -20.38
N GLN A 240 -2.01 12.87 -20.93
CA GLN A 240 -2.41 11.71 -20.11
C GLN A 240 -1.41 11.38 -18.99
N GLN A 241 -0.14 11.81 -19.12
CA GLN A 241 0.92 11.63 -18.13
C GLN A 241 1.00 12.76 -17.09
N SER A 242 0.09 13.74 -17.15
CA SER A 242 0.01 14.87 -16.22
C SER A 242 -1.05 14.72 -15.13
N GLU A 243 -1.87 13.66 -15.18
CA GLU A 243 -2.68 13.24 -14.05
C GLU A 243 -1.77 12.51 -13.05
N ILE A 244 -1.63 13.11 -11.87
CA ILE A 244 -0.92 12.50 -10.76
C ILE A 244 -1.93 12.03 -9.71
N TRP A 245 -1.45 11.19 -8.81
CA TRP A 245 -2.25 10.74 -7.68
C TRP A 245 -1.41 10.67 -6.42
N PHE A 246 -2.06 10.73 -5.28
CA PHE A 246 -1.50 10.23 -4.02
C PHE A 246 -2.54 9.34 -3.38
N GLN A 247 -2.07 8.36 -2.62
CA GLN A 247 -2.90 7.34 -2.01
C GLN A 247 -2.67 7.36 -0.51
N ILE A 248 -3.76 7.37 0.24
CA ILE A 248 -3.78 7.19 1.69
C ILE A 248 -4.33 5.79 1.93
N ALA A 249 -3.52 4.89 2.48
CA ALA A 249 -3.95 3.52 2.73
C ALA A 249 -3.47 3.02 4.09
N LEU A 250 -4.29 2.22 4.76
CA LEU A 250 -3.86 1.37 5.87
C LEU A 250 -3.13 0.16 5.26
N PRO A 251 -1.83 -0.02 5.55
CA PRO A 251 -1.11 -1.21 5.11
C PRO A 251 -1.79 -2.47 5.63
N SER A 252 -1.92 -3.46 4.76
CA SER A 252 -2.32 -4.80 5.17
C SER A 252 -1.10 -5.56 5.68
N PHE A 253 -1.33 -6.49 6.61
CA PHE A 253 -0.32 -7.44 7.04
C PHE A 253 -0.31 -8.73 6.23
N VAL A 254 -1.36 -8.96 5.44
CA VAL A 254 -1.56 -10.21 4.70
C VAL A 254 -0.61 -10.36 3.52
N ASP A 255 0.16 -9.31 3.18
CA ASP A 255 1.11 -9.25 2.07
C ASP A 255 2.42 -10.01 2.34
N ARG A 256 2.50 -10.76 3.45
CA ARG A 256 3.71 -11.44 3.92
C ARG A 256 3.43 -12.87 4.33
N VAL A 257 4.43 -13.73 4.13
CA VAL A 257 4.42 -15.09 4.68
C VAL A 257 4.76 -15.08 6.18
N LEU A 258 5.61 -14.13 6.61
CA LEU A 258 5.99 -13.96 8.00
C LEU A 258 6.15 -12.47 8.33
N PHE A 259 5.44 -12.03 9.36
CA PHE A 259 5.58 -10.73 9.99
C PHE A 259 5.76 -10.93 11.50
N THR A 260 6.81 -10.33 12.08
CA THR A 260 7.03 -10.35 13.54
C THR A 260 7.19 -8.91 14.05
N ASN A 261 6.43 -8.50 15.07
CA ASN A 261 6.70 -7.20 15.71
C ASN A 261 7.99 -7.27 16.54
N HIS A 262 8.13 -8.31 17.35
CA HIS A 262 9.32 -8.66 18.11
C HIS A 262 9.91 -9.95 17.54
N HIS A 263 11.20 -9.96 17.23
CA HIS A 263 11.88 -11.19 16.79
C HIS A 263 12.38 -11.99 17.99
N THR A 264 11.51 -12.13 18.99
CA THR A 264 11.72 -12.87 20.22
C THR A 264 10.43 -13.61 20.58
N THR A 265 10.56 -14.70 21.34
CA THR A 265 9.41 -15.33 22.00
C THR A 265 8.87 -14.42 23.09
N LYS A 266 7.66 -14.68 23.59
CA LYS A 266 7.12 -13.96 24.75
C LYS A 266 8.02 -14.00 26.00
N ASP A 267 8.81 -15.07 26.16
CA ASP A 267 9.81 -15.23 27.23
C ASP A 267 11.18 -14.59 26.92
N ASP A 268 11.25 -13.66 25.96
CA ASP A 268 12.46 -12.94 25.53
C ASP A 268 13.62 -13.81 25.00
N LYS A 269 13.31 -15.01 24.51
CA LYS A 269 14.29 -15.85 23.80
C LYS A 269 14.33 -15.44 22.33
N ARG A 270 15.51 -15.44 21.72
CA ARG A 270 15.71 -15.14 20.29
C ARG A 270 15.68 -16.43 19.46
N PRO A 271 14.57 -16.77 18.80
CA PRO A 271 14.56 -17.90 17.88
C PRO A 271 15.47 -17.59 16.69
N ASN A 272 16.28 -18.58 16.31
CA ASN A 272 17.18 -18.45 15.17
C ASN A 272 16.51 -18.96 13.90
N PHE A 273 16.71 -18.24 12.80
CA PHE A 273 16.60 -18.86 11.49
C PHE A 273 17.73 -19.89 11.31
N THR A 274 17.34 -21.11 10.94
CA THR A 274 18.25 -22.25 10.76
C THR A 274 18.25 -22.66 9.30
N ASN A 275 17.45 -23.65 8.90
CA ASN A 275 17.41 -24.27 7.57
C ASN A 275 16.00 -24.24 6.96
N GLN A 276 15.20 -23.24 7.32
CA GLN A 276 13.83 -23.08 6.83
C GLN A 276 13.79 -22.45 5.44
N VAL A 277 12.73 -22.74 4.69
CA VAL A 277 12.44 -22.07 3.41
C VAL A 277 11.22 -21.19 3.61
N PHE A 278 11.37 -19.90 3.30
CA PHE A 278 10.30 -18.91 3.29
C PHE A 278 9.96 -18.56 1.86
N ASP A 279 8.81 -19.07 1.40
CA ASP A 279 8.32 -18.87 0.05
C ASP A 279 7.37 -17.67 -0.02
N GLY A 280 7.90 -16.48 0.26
CA GLY A 280 7.13 -15.23 0.31
C GLY A 280 7.83 -14.09 1.06
N PRO A 281 7.25 -12.88 1.08
CA PRO A 281 7.83 -11.72 1.75
C PRO A 281 7.92 -11.91 3.27
N VAL A 282 9.05 -11.55 3.86
CA VAL A 282 9.31 -11.65 5.31
C VAL A 282 9.65 -10.27 5.87
N HIS A 283 9.05 -9.94 7.01
CA HIS A 283 9.28 -8.69 7.72
C HIS A 283 9.46 -8.89 9.22
N THR A 284 10.30 -8.07 9.83
CA THR A 284 10.28 -7.85 11.26
C THR A 284 10.40 -6.37 11.60
N ASN A 285 9.64 -5.90 12.59
CA ASN A 285 9.86 -4.57 13.13
C ASN A 285 11.14 -4.50 13.98
N ASP A 286 11.62 -5.65 14.45
CA ASP A 286 12.85 -5.81 15.24
C ASP A 286 14.03 -6.10 14.29
N ARG A 287 14.97 -6.93 14.74
CA ARG A 287 16.15 -7.41 14.02
C ARG A 287 16.10 -8.93 13.91
N PHE A 288 16.31 -9.45 12.71
CA PHE A 288 16.35 -10.90 12.50
C PHE A 288 17.52 -11.55 13.24
N THR A 289 17.33 -12.79 13.66
CA THR A 289 18.38 -13.61 14.31
C THR A 289 18.64 -14.85 13.47
N PHE A 290 19.91 -15.07 13.10
CA PHE A 290 20.36 -16.21 12.30
C PHE A 290 21.29 -17.11 13.13
N ALA A 291 21.12 -18.43 13.07
CA ALA A 291 22.06 -19.35 13.69
C ALA A 291 23.44 -19.29 13.01
N VAL A 292 24.50 -19.67 13.74
CA VAL A 292 25.81 -19.91 13.13
C VAL A 292 25.67 -21.03 12.09
N GLY A 293 26.08 -20.78 10.85
CA GLY A 293 25.95 -21.75 9.76
C GLY A 293 24.52 -21.95 9.26
N ALA A 294 23.60 -21.00 9.53
CA ALA A 294 22.25 -21.04 8.98
C ALA A 294 22.25 -21.20 7.44
N THR A 295 21.28 -21.97 6.95
CA THR A 295 21.06 -22.25 5.52
C THR A 295 19.65 -21.87 5.06
N ALA A 296 18.99 -20.97 5.79
CA ALA A 296 17.64 -20.54 5.50
C ALA A 296 17.53 -19.91 4.09
N GLN A 297 16.42 -20.13 3.40
CA GLN A 297 16.22 -19.64 2.03
C GLN A 297 15.03 -18.69 2.00
N PHE A 298 15.26 -17.46 1.56
CA PHE A 298 14.22 -16.45 1.38
C PHE A 298 13.98 -16.25 -0.11
N LYS A 299 12.81 -16.69 -0.57
CA LYS A 299 12.43 -16.64 -1.99
C LYS A 299 11.74 -15.33 -2.41
N SER A 300 11.74 -14.33 -1.55
CA SER A 300 11.12 -13.02 -1.82
C SER A 300 11.73 -11.93 -0.95
N LYS A 301 11.08 -10.77 -0.88
CA LYS A 301 11.51 -9.58 -0.16
C LYS A 301 11.76 -9.88 1.32
N VAL A 302 12.94 -9.49 1.82
CA VAL A 302 13.28 -9.54 3.25
C VAL A 302 13.45 -8.12 3.74
N THR A 303 12.72 -7.77 4.80
CA THR A 303 12.68 -6.40 5.33
C THR A 303 12.78 -6.38 6.85
N SER A 304 13.47 -5.40 7.40
CA SER A 304 13.56 -5.18 8.85
C SER A 304 13.50 -3.68 9.16
N ALA A 305 12.74 -3.29 10.19
CA ALA A 305 12.71 -1.92 10.66
C ALA A 305 13.79 -1.62 11.72
N GLY A 306 14.32 -2.64 12.38
CA GLY A 306 15.44 -2.51 13.31
C GLY A 306 15.10 -1.70 14.57
N CYS A 307 13.87 -1.79 15.07
CA CYS A 307 13.50 -1.11 16.32
C CYS A 307 14.43 -1.54 17.46
N THR A 308 14.91 -0.57 18.24
CA THR A 308 15.89 -0.80 19.31
C THR A 308 15.31 -0.71 20.71
N ALA A 309 14.11 -0.14 20.83
CA ALA A 309 13.43 0.04 22.10
C ALA A 309 11.93 0.10 21.85
N TYR A 310 11.18 -0.69 22.60
CA TYR A 310 9.73 -0.72 22.54
C TYR A 310 9.12 0.00 23.75
N LYS A 311 7.95 0.60 23.54
CA LYS A 311 7.09 1.10 24.60
C LYS A 311 6.25 -0.06 25.16
N THR A 312 5.57 0.21 26.27
CA THR A 312 4.66 -0.75 26.92
C THR A 312 3.47 -1.17 26.05
N ASP A 313 3.11 -0.35 25.05
CA ASP A 313 2.06 -0.61 24.08
C ASP A 313 2.54 -1.43 22.86
N GLY A 314 3.78 -1.96 22.89
CA GLY A 314 4.35 -2.74 21.78
C GLY A 314 4.80 -1.89 20.58
N THR A 315 4.73 -0.56 20.66
CA THR A 315 5.18 0.33 19.59
C THR A 315 6.65 0.69 19.73
N CYS A 316 7.33 0.99 18.62
CA CYS A 316 8.70 1.46 18.68
C CYS A 316 8.78 2.83 19.38
N ALA A 317 9.70 2.95 20.34
CA ALA A 317 9.95 4.19 21.06
C ALA A 317 10.41 5.30 20.11
N THR A 318 10.21 6.56 20.50
CA THR A 318 10.64 7.72 19.72
C THR A 318 11.82 8.42 20.37
N ASN A 319 12.69 9.01 19.55
CA ASN A 319 13.67 10.01 19.94
C ASN A 319 12.97 11.32 20.36
N THR A 320 13.74 12.24 20.94
CA THR A 320 13.24 13.55 21.37
C THR A 320 12.66 14.39 20.22
N ASP A 321 13.13 14.16 18.99
CA ASP A 321 12.65 14.81 17.76
C ASP A 321 11.38 14.15 17.17
N GLY A 322 10.84 13.12 17.82
CA GLY A 322 9.67 12.36 17.38
C GLY A 322 9.96 11.26 16.34
N SER A 323 11.20 11.11 15.87
CA SER A 323 11.58 9.97 15.00
C SER A 323 11.58 8.66 15.78
N LEU A 324 11.35 7.52 15.11
CA LEU A 324 11.40 6.21 15.78
C LEU A 324 12.85 5.84 16.14
N LYS A 325 13.04 5.17 17.28
CA LYS A 325 14.31 4.61 17.75
C LYS A 325 14.64 3.33 17.00
N THR A 326 14.92 3.46 15.71
CA THR A 326 15.34 2.36 14.84
C THR A 326 16.84 2.45 14.55
N LYS A 327 17.48 1.28 14.44
CA LYS A 327 18.87 1.17 13.99
C LYS A 327 19.06 -0.16 13.24
N PRO A 328 19.40 -0.11 11.95
CA PRO A 328 19.59 -1.29 11.11
C PRO A 328 20.59 -2.27 11.72
N GLY A 329 20.19 -3.53 11.76
CA GLY A 329 21.04 -4.59 12.29
C GLY A 329 20.38 -5.96 12.23
N LEU A 330 21.18 -6.97 12.54
CA LEU A 330 20.78 -8.37 12.65
C LEU A 330 21.66 -9.06 13.69
N TYR A 331 21.18 -10.18 14.21
CA TYR A 331 21.95 -11.05 15.08
C TYR A 331 22.46 -12.27 14.32
N VAL A 332 23.70 -12.63 14.56
CA VAL A 332 24.25 -13.95 14.20
C VAL A 332 24.51 -14.66 15.52
N SER A 333 23.65 -15.63 15.85
CA SER A 333 23.51 -16.19 17.18
C SER A 333 23.29 -15.06 18.19
N GLU A 334 24.16 -14.87 19.18
CA GLU A 334 24.05 -13.81 20.18
C GLU A 334 24.78 -12.51 19.78
N THR A 335 25.54 -12.53 18.67
CA THR A 335 26.34 -11.38 18.24
C THR A 335 25.51 -10.40 17.42
N LEU A 336 25.40 -9.17 17.91
CA LEU A 336 24.74 -8.08 17.20
C LEU A 336 25.66 -7.46 16.14
N ASN A 337 25.22 -7.53 14.88
CA ASN A 337 25.79 -6.81 13.74
C ASN A 337 24.89 -5.63 13.41
N GLN A 338 25.37 -4.40 13.51
CA GLN A 338 24.56 -3.21 13.29
C GLN A 338 25.33 -2.11 12.57
N LEU A 339 24.61 -1.27 11.83
CA LEU A 339 25.19 -0.15 11.09
C LEU A 339 25.92 0.81 12.04
N GLY A 340 27.15 1.19 11.69
CA GLY A 340 28.02 2.04 12.51
C GLY A 340 28.75 1.31 13.64
N SER A 341 28.78 -0.02 13.65
CA SER A 341 29.50 -0.84 14.63
C SER A 341 30.35 -1.91 13.94
N GLY A 342 31.48 -2.29 14.56
CA GLY A 342 32.27 -3.47 14.12
C GLY A 342 32.74 -3.45 12.66
N GLY A 343 33.00 -2.26 12.10
CA GLY A 343 33.42 -2.10 10.69
C GLY A 343 32.27 -2.08 9.66
N ILE A 344 31.01 -2.23 10.08
CA ILE A 344 29.85 -2.16 9.19
C ILE A 344 29.46 -0.69 8.96
N THR A 345 29.82 -0.14 7.80
CA THR A 345 29.61 1.28 7.47
C THR A 345 28.43 1.53 6.52
N ASN A 346 27.87 0.50 5.90
CA ASN A 346 26.73 0.58 4.99
C ASN A 346 25.82 -0.65 5.10
N LEU A 347 24.64 -0.60 4.46
CA LEU A 347 23.66 -1.70 4.50
C LEU A 347 24.16 -2.98 3.82
N ALA A 348 25.02 -2.86 2.80
CA ALA A 348 25.61 -4.04 2.16
C ALA A 348 26.51 -4.82 3.12
N GLY A 349 27.20 -4.13 4.03
CA GLY A 349 27.97 -4.74 5.11
C GLY A 349 27.11 -5.57 6.08
N LEU A 350 25.84 -5.18 6.30
CA LEU A 350 24.90 -6.00 7.07
C LEU A 350 24.54 -7.28 6.32
N THR A 351 24.24 -7.17 5.02
CA THR A 351 23.96 -8.36 4.19
C THR A 351 25.15 -9.33 4.17
N ASN A 352 26.38 -8.81 4.15
CA ASN A 352 27.61 -9.62 4.21
C ASN A 352 27.84 -10.29 5.59
N ALA A 353 27.22 -9.78 6.66
CA ALA A 353 27.30 -10.38 7.98
C ALA A 353 26.35 -11.58 8.15
N VAL A 354 25.38 -11.76 7.25
CA VAL A 354 24.50 -12.93 7.23
C VAL A 354 25.33 -14.19 6.94
N PRO A 355 25.07 -15.34 7.60
CA PRO A 355 25.79 -16.58 7.30
C PRO A 355 25.69 -16.95 5.81
N SER A 356 26.81 -17.37 5.22
CA SER A 356 26.93 -17.61 3.77
C SER A 356 26.02 -18.71 3.21
N GLY A 357 25.48 -19.57 4.07
CA GLY A 357 24.49 -20.58 3.70
C GLY A 357 23.08 -20.01 3.49
N VAL A 358 22.80 -18.80 3.98
CA VAL A 358 21.51 -18.13 3.83
C VAL A 358 21.39 -17.59 2.42
N GLY A 359 20.32 -17.99 1.71
CA GLY A 359 20.05 -17.54 0.35
C GLY A 359 18.97 -16.45 0.31
N PHE A 360 19.24 -15.38 -0.46
CA PHE A 360 18.28 -14.34 -0.82
C PHE A 360 18.05 -14.35 -2.34
N ALA A 361 17.19 -15.24 -2.80
CA ALA A 361 16.96 -15.47 -4.23
C ALA A 361 15.47 -15.51 -4.54
N PRO A 362 14.85 -14.40 -4.98
CA PRO A 362 13.54 -14.49 -5.60
C PRO A 362 13.56 -15.39 -6.84
N VAL A 363 12.37 -15.85 -7.21
CA VAL A 363 12.09 -16.52 -8.48
C VAL A 363 12.66 -15.76 -9.71
N ASN A 364 12.94 -14.45 -9.59
CA ASN A 364 13.36 -13.57 -10.69
C ASN A 364 14.69 -12.79 -10.48
N GLY A 365 15.60 -13.20 -9.57
CA GLY A 365 16.87 -12.50 -9.36
C GLY A 365 17.50 -12.67 -7.97
N VAL A 366 18.37 -11.73 -7.55
CA VAL A 366 18.89 -11.63 -6.17
C VAL A 366 18.17 -10.47 -5.48
N VAL A 367 17.53 -10.72 -4.34
CA VAL A 367 16.98 -9.64 -3.49
C VAL A 367 18.07 -9.19 -2.55
N THR A 368 18.36 -7.89 -2.54
CA THR A 368 19.11 -7.30 -1.43
C THR A 368 18.12 -7.06 -0.28
N PRO A 369 18.34 -7.65 0.90
CA PRO A 369 17.49 -7.37 2.05
C PRO A 369 17.47 -5.87 2.38
N ASP A 370 16.29 -5.36 2.75
CA ASP A 370 16.11 -3.98 3.19
C ASP A 370 16.11 -3.93 4.72
N TRP A 371 17.25 -3.58 5.29
CA TRP A 371 17.45 -3.45 6.74
C TRP A 371 17.00 -2.10 7.31
N GLN A 372 16.37 -1.25 6.49
CA GLN A 372 15.91 0.11 6.83
C GLN A 372 14.42 0.32 6.52
N SER A 373 13.65 -0.77 6.54
CA SER A 373 12.23 -0.72 6.22
C SER A 373 11.44 0.06 7.26
N GLU A 374 10.24 0.51 6.89
CA GLU A 374 9.38 1.25 7.79
C GLU A 374 8.79 0.33 8.88
N PHE A 375 8.78 0.81 10.13
CA PHE A 375 8.09 0.15 11.24
C PHE A 375 6.57 0.15 11.03
N GLN A 376 5.95 -1.01 11.20
CA GLN A 376 4.52 -1.20 11.04
C GLN A 376 3.87 -1.61 12.36
N PRO A 377 3.17 -0.70 13.07
CA PRO A 377 2.55 -1.03 14.36
C PRO A 377 1.50 -2.12 14.18
N MET A 378 1.38 -3.02 15.16
CA MET A 378 0.31 -4.02 15.27
C MET A 378 -1.06 -3.35 15.53
N PRO A 379 -2.19 -4.00 15.22
CA PRO A 379 -3.53 -3.52 15.56
C PRO A 379 -3.72 -3.38 17.08
N GLU A 380 -4.42 -2.33 17.49
CA GLU A 380 -4.57 -1.99 18.92
C GLU A 380 -5.79 -2.67 19.57
N ASN A 381 -6.83 -3.01 18.79
CA ASN A 381 -8.04 -3.65 19.29
C ASN A 381 -8.81 -4.41 18.19
N ALA A 382 -9.82 -5.18 18.61
CA ALA A 382 -10.70 -5.95 17.72
C ALA A 382 -12.08 -5.30 17.55
N GLU A 383 -12.20 -3.99 17.75
CA GLU A 383 -13.48 -3.27 17.70
C GLU A 383 -14.12 -3.38 16.30
N ASP A 384 -13.30 -3.36 15.25
CA ASP A 384 -13.77 -3.53 13.87
C ASP A 384 -14.39 -4.92 13.63
N GLN A 385 -13.78 -5.98 14.17
CA GLN A 385 -14.32 -7.35 14.04
C GLN A 385 -15.60 -7.52 14.87
N ALA A 386 -15.63 -6.97 16.09
CA ALA A 386 -16.83 -6.96 16.93
C ALA A 386 -17.99 -6.20 16.26
N ALA A 387 -17.72 -5.00 15.72
CA ALA A 387 -18.71 -4.20 15.00
C ALA A 387 -19.20 -4.92 13.74
N ALA A 388 -18.30 -5.55 12.97
CA ALA A 388 -18.66 -6.31 11.79
C ALA A 388 -19.51 -7.54 12.13
N ALA A 389 -19.18 -8.28 13.19
CA ALA A 389 -19.98 -9.42 13.64
C ALA A 389 -21.41 -9.00 14.02
N ASN A 390 -21.56 -7.87 14.70
CA ASN A 390 -22.88 -7.31 15.05
C ASN A 390 -23.67 -6.83 13.81
N ALA A 391 -23.00 -6.19 12.85
CA ALA A 391 -23.65 -5.60 11.69
C ALA A 391 -24.13 -6.65 10.66
N GLY A 392 -23.38 -7.73 10.48
CA GLY A 392 -23.71 -8.73 9.44
C GLY A 392 -23.02 -10.08 9.59
N GLY A 393 -22.33 -10.32 10.71
CA GLY A 393 -21.59 -11.55 10.96
C GLY A 393 -22.23 -12.43 12.05
N LEU A 394 -21.41 -13.25 12.70
CA LEU A 394 -21.79 -14.15 13.79
C LEU A 394 -21.02 -13.83 15.07
N ASN A 395 -21.74 -13.60 16.16
CA ASN A 395 -21.15 -13.62 17.50
C ASN A 395 -21.10 -15.07 17.99
N ILE A 396 -19.91 -15.52 18.34
CA ILE A 396 -19.62 -16.87 18.78
C ILE A 396 -19.46 -16.87 20.29
N PRO A 397 -20.21 -17.71 21.03
CA PRO A 397 -20.07 -17.78 22.49
C PRO A 397 -18.63 -18.09 22.91
N ASN A 398 -18.20 -17.48 24.00
CA ASN A 398 -16.90 -17.75 24.60
C ASN A 398 -16.71 -19.26 24.89
N GLY A 399 -15.56 -19.81 24.51
CA GLY A 399 -15.20 -21.21 24.68
C GLY A 399 -15.84 -22.16 23.66
N ALA A 400 -16.59 -21.65 22.69
CA ALA A 400 -17.23 -22.50 21.69
C ALA A 400 -16.21 -23.10 20.71
N THR A 401 -16.57 -24.26 20.17
CA THR A 401 -15.90 -24.87 19.02
C THR A 401 -16.68 -24.56 17.75
N VAL A 402 -16.01 -24.03 16.74
CA VAL A 402 -16.53 -23.81 15.40
C VAL A 402 -15.95 -24.85 14.45
N THR A 403 -16.82 -25.61 13.79
CA THR A 403 -16.45 -26.54 12.72
C THR A 403 -16.86 -25.95 11.37
N LEU A 404 -15.89 -25.78 10.47
CA LEU A 404 -16.08 -25.31 9.11
C LEU A 404 -16.09 -26.49 8.16
N ALA A 405 -16.97 -26.49 7.16
CA ALA A 405 -16.95 -27.48 6.10
C ALA A 405 -17.48 -26.93 4.78
N ALA A 406 -16.76 -27.20 3.70
CA ALA A 406 -17.26 -26.98 2.35
C ALA A 406 -18.16 -28.17 1.93
N SER A 407 -19.39 -27.90 1.52
CA SER A 407 -20.38 -28.93 1.20
C SER A 407 -20.91 -28.80 -0.22
N THR A 408 -21.14 -29.95 -0.85
CA THR A 408 -21.80 -30.08 -2.15
C THR A 408 -23.33 -30.17 -2.04
N SER A 409 -23.86 -30.33 -0.81
CA SER A 409 -25.28 -30.44 -0.49
C SER A 409 -25.72 -29.32 0.44
N GLY A 410 -26.95 -28.81 0.25
CA GLY A 410 -27.54 -27.82 1.14
C GLY A 410 -28.12 -28.41 2.43
N ASN A 411 -28.53 -29.67 2.45
CA ASN A 411 -29.28 -30.22 3.59
C ASN A 411 -28.38 -30.78 4.71
N SER A 412 -27.17 -31.18 4.38
CA SER A 412 -26.20 -31.75 5.30
C SER A 412 -24.78 -31.50 4.80
N VAL A 413 -23.80 -31.67 5.68
CA VAL A 413 -22.38 -31.62 5.30
C VAL A 413 -22.06 -32.85 4.44
N VAL A 414 -21.80 -32.61 3.15
CA VAL A 414 -21.35 -33.62 2.19
C VAL A 414 -20.10 -33.09 1.52
N SER A 415 -18.93 -33.53 2.01
CA SER A 415 -17.64 -33.10 1.48
C SER A 415 -17.44 -33.51 0.02
N PRO A 416 -16.69 -32.73 -0.77
CA PRO A 416 -16.20 -33.15 -2.08
C PRO A 416 -15.42 -34.47 -2.00
N THR A 417 -15.44 -35.23 -3.09
CA THR A 417 -14.92 -36.61 -3.10
C THR A 417 -13.55 -36.76 -3.76
N SER A 418 -13.15 -35.84 -4.65
CA SER A 418 -11.89 -35.92 -5.38
C SER A 418 -11.15 -34.57 -5.46
N TYR A 419 -9.82 -34.61 -5.44
CA TYR A 419 -8.96 -33.44 -5.60
C TYR A 419 -8.13 -33.56 -6.88
N SER A 420 -8.22 -32.55 -7.77
CA SER A 420 -7.33 -32.42 -8.94
C SER A 420 -6.07 -31.68 -8.52
N ALA A 421 -4.91 -32.36 -8.55
CA ALA A 421 -3.62 -31.71 -8.28
C ALA A 421 -3.22 -30.72 -9.38
N THR A 422 -3.67 -30.96 -10.62
CA THR A 422 -3.39 -30.09 -11.78
C THR A 422 -4.18 -28.79 -11.72
N ASP A 423 -5.48 -28.88 -11.41
CA ASP A 423 -6.36 -27.72 -11.33
C ASP A 423 -6.39 -27.10 -9.93
N LYS A 424 -5.76 -27.78 -8.96
CA LYS A 424 -5.76 -27.44 -7.53
C LYS A 424 -7.16 -27.26 -6.92
N LYS A 425 -8.15 -28.01 -7.44
CA LYS A 425 -9.58 -27.90 -7.11
C LYS A 425 -10.18 -29.21 -6.64
N TRP A 426 -11.13 -29.10 -5.72
CA TRP A 426 -11.98 -30.19 -5.29
C TRP A 426 -13.22 -30.34 -6.18
N THR A 427 -13.61 -31.58 -6.45
CA THR A 427 -14.78 -31.95 -7.26
C THR A 427 -15.66 -32.98 -6.52
N PRO A 428 -17.00 -32.85 -6.60
CA PRO A 428 -17.76 -31.72 -7.14
C PRO A 428 -17.49 -30.41 -6.39
N ALA A 429 -17.68 -29.26 -7.07
CA ALA A 429 -17.47 -27.95 -6.46
C ALA A 429 -18.47 -27.72 -5.32
N PRO A 430 -18.03 -27.27 -4.13
CA PRO A 430 -18.93 -26.93 -3.04
C PRO A 430 -19.91 -25.83 -3.41
N THR A 431 -21.17 -26.00 -3.02
CA THR A 431 -22.28 -25.05 -3.22
C THR A 431 -22.66 -24.32 -1.93
N TYR A 432 -22.25 -24.86 -0.78
CA TYR A 432 -22.52 -24.29 0.54
C TYR A 432 -21.26 -24.27 1.42
N GLN A 433 -21.11 -23.22 2.22
CA GLN A 433 -20.21 -23.17 3.37
C GLN A 433 -21.00 -23.47 4.64
N PHE A 434 -20.65 -24.54 5.35
CA PHE A 434 -21.23 -24.86 6.66
C PHE A 434 -20.38 -24.27 7.79
N ILE A 435 -21.07 -23.77 8.82
CA ILE A 435 -20.49 -23.27 10.06
C ILE A 435 -21.28 -23.91 11.20
N THR A 436 -20.68 -24.86 11.89
CA THR A 436 -21.29 -25.53 13.05
C THR A 436 -20.67 -24.98 14.32
N VAL A 437 -21.48 -24.38 15.19
CA VAL A 437 -21.06 -23.83 16.48
C VAL A 437 -21.51 -24.77 17.58
N LYS A 438 -20.55 -25.32 18.33
CA LYS A 438 -20.80 -26.15 19.50
C LYS A 438 -20.39 -25.40 20.76
N ASN A 439 -21.35 -25.16 21.65
CA ASN A 439 -21.11 -24.60 22.98
C ASN A 439 -21.70 -25.56 24.03
N GLY A 440 -20.83 -26.32 24.71
CA GLY A 440 -21.26 -27.42 25.58
C GLY A 440 -22.09 -28.46 24.83
N ALA A 441 -23.35 -28.66 25.27
CA ALA A 441 -24.31 -29.57 24.63
C ALA A 441 -25.08 -28.92 23.47
N THR A 442 -25.06 -27.60 23.35
CA THR A 442 -25.78 -26.86 22.30
C THR A 442 -25.00 -26.90 20.99
N ILE A 443 -25.67 -27.32 19.92
CA ILE A 443 -25.13 -27.33 18.56
C ILE A 443 -26.04 -26.46 17.69
N THR A 444 -25.45 -25.45 17.06
CA THR A 444 -26.13 -24.60 16.08
C THR A 444 -25.43 -24.74 14.75
N VAL A 445 -26.19 -25.00 13.67
CA VAL A 445 -25.63 -25.18 12.33
C VAL A 445 -26.14 -24.06 11.43
N TYR A 446 -25.19 -23.39 10.76
CA TYR A 446 -25.45 -22.42 9.73
C TYR A 446 -24.93 -22.96 8.39
N ARG A 447 -25.56 -22.52 7.29
CA ARG A 447 -25.04 -22.68 5.94
C ARG A 447 -25.09 -21.36 5.19
N VAL A 448 -24.11 -21.12 4.34
CA VAL A 448 -24.02 -19.92 3.49
C VAL A 448 -23.90 -20.37 2.04
N ASP A 449 -24.72 -19.80 1.16
CA ASP A 449 -24.62 -20.04 -0.29
C ASP A 449 -23.66 -19.06 -0.99
N ALA A 450 -23.43 -19.27 -2.29
CA ALA A 450 -22.55 -18.43 -3.10
C ALA A 450 -23.02 -16.97 -3.26
N ALA A 451 -24.29 -16.68 -2.99
CA ALA A 451 -24.82 -15.31 -2.98
C ALA A 451 -24.60 -14.62 -1.63
N GLY A 452 -24.04 -15.33 -0.64
CA GLY A 452 -23.81 -14.81 0.71
C GLY A 452 -25.05 -14.87 1.59
N LYS A 453 -26.13 -15.58 1.19
CA LYS A 453 -27.30 -15.78 2.05
C LYS A 453 -26.97 -16.85 3.09
N MET A 454 -27.17 -16.51 4.36
CA MET A 454 -26.99 -17.41 5.49
C MET A 454 -28.34 -17.91 6.03
N ASP A 455 -28.49 -19.23 6.08
CA ASP A 455 -29.61 -19.91 6.74
C ASP A 455 -29.12 -20.57 8.05
N ILE A 456 -30.01 -20.70 9.02
CA ILE A 456 -29.82 -21.45 10.27
C ILE A 456 -30.70 -22.70 10.25
N GLN A 457 -30.17 -23.81 10.76
CA GLN A 457 -30.92 -25.06 10.88
C GLN A 457 -31.99 -24.94 11.98
N SER A 458 -33.24 -25.31 11.66
CA SER A 458 -34.38 -25.32 12.59
C SER A 458 -35.18 -26.60 12.39
N GLY A 459 -35.11 -27.52 13.36
CA GLY A 459 -35.63 -28.88 13.21
C GLY A 459 -34.94 -29.61 12.04
N SER A 460 -35.73 -30.20 11.15
CA SER A 460 -35.23 -30.83 9.92
C SER A 460 -35.05 -29.86 8.75
N GLY A 461 -35.36 -28.57 8.93
CA GLY A 461 -35.39 -27.56 7.89
C GLY A 461 -34.36 -26.45 8.07
N TRP A 462 -34.44 -25.47 7.17
CA TRP A 462 -33.57 -24.29 7.15
C TRP A 462 -34.42 -23.03 7.11
N SER A 463 -34.08 -22.07 7.96
CA SER A 463 -34.71 -20.75 8.01
C SER A 463 -33.70 -19.67 7.69
N SER A 464 -34.11 -18.61 6.98
CA SER A 464 -33.24 -17.48 6.69
C SER A 464 -32.78 -16.82 7.98
N PHE A 465 -31.48 -16.56 8.09
CA PHE A 465 -30.87 -15.92 9.27
C PHE A 465 -30.30 -14.55 8.92
N ARG A 466 -29.45 -14.45 7.89
CA ARG A 466 -28.89 -13.17 7.41
C ARG A 466 -28.73 -13.14 5.89
N ASN A 467 -28.89 -11.95 5.31
CA ASN A 467 -28.67 -11.72 3.89
C ASN A 467 -28.29 -10.25 3.62
N PRO A 468 -27.05 -9.94 3.20
CA PRO A 468 -25.91 -10.83 3.07
C PRO A 468 -25.21 -11.10 4.42
N PHE A 469 -24.59 -12.26 4.57
CA PHE A 469 -23.57 -12.53 5.59
C PHE A 469 -22.24 -11.92 5.16
N ASN A 470 -21.56 -11.25 6.10
CA ASN A 470 -20.36 -10.47 5.79
C ASN A 470 -19.03 -11.23 5.99
N GLY A 471 -19.07 -12.51 6.35
CA GLY A 471 -17.89 -13.35 6.51
C GLY A 471 -17.23 -13.31 7.90
N VAL A 472 -17.73 -12.52 8.85
CA VAL A 472 -17.07 -12.36 10.16
C VAL A 472 -17.69 -13.28 11.21
N LEU A 473 -16.84 -14.03 11.92
CA LEU A 473 -17.17 -14.76 13.13
C LEU A 473 -16.32 -14.18 14.25
N TYR A 474 -16.95 -13.68 15.30
CA TYR A 474 -16.24 -13.02 16.40
C TYR A 474 -16.63 -13.62 17.73
N SER A 475 -15.65 -14.00 18.55
CA SER A 475 -15.88 -14.45 19.93
C SER A 475 -15.45 -13.41 20.93
N ASN A 476 -16.37 -13.03 21.81
CA ASN A 476 -16.12 -12.23 23.00
C ASN A 476 -16.88 -12.82 24.21
N ASP A 477 -16.53 -12.38 25.40
CA ASP A 477 -17.21 -12.78 26.63
C ASP A 477 -18.41 -11.86 26.96
N GLY A 478 -18.71 -10.87 26.11
CA GLY A 478 -19.73 -9.83 26.34
C GLY A 478 -19.49 -8.96 27.58
N ASN A 479 -18.43 -9.24 28.35
CA ASN A 479 -18.04 -8.60 29.59
C ASN A 479 -16.68 -7.91 29.38
N ALA A 480 -16.38 -6.86 30.15
CA ALA A 480 -15.17 -6.04 29.98
C ALA A 480 -13.83 -6.80 30.25
N SER A 481 -13.91 -8.09 30.58
CA SER A 481 -12.79 -8.94 31.02
C SER A 481 -11.87 -9.45 29.89
N LYS A 482 -12.15 -9.16 28.62
CA LYS A 482 -11.35 -9.57 27.46
C LYS A 482 -11.07 -11.08 27.32
N THR A 483 -12.05 -11.93 27.60
CA THR A 483 -11.87 -13.40 27.79
C THR A 483 -12.43 -14.27 26.67
N GLY A 484 -12.70 -13.71 25.47
CA GLY A 484 -13.31 -14.44 24.35
C GLY A 484 -12.36 -15.44 23.70
N ASN A 485 -12.54 -16.73 24.00
CA ASN A 485 -11.78 -17.84 23.42
C ASN A 485 -12.61 -18.61 22.38
N ILE A 486 -11.97 -19.09 21.32
CA ILE A 486 -12.63 -19.91 20.29
C ILE A 486 -11.73 -21.06 19.84
N THR A 487 -12.30 -22.23 19.59
CA THR A 487 -11.60 -23.34 18.92
C THR A 487 -12.15 -23.55 17.53
N ILE A 488 -11.29 -23.72 16.53
CA ILE A 488 -11.64 -23.89 15.12
C ILE A 488 -11.22 -25.29 14.68
N SER A 489 -12.11 -25.95 13.94
CA SER A 489 -11.87 -27.25 13.31
C SER A 489 -12.40 -27.25 11.87
N GLY A 490 -11.73 -27.96 10.98
CA GLY A 490 -12.27 -28.37 9.68
C GLY A 490 -12.87 -29.78 9.72
N PRO A 491 -13.32 -30.29 8.56
CA PRO A 491 -13.82 -31.65 8.44
C PRO A 491 -12.70 -32.68 8.72
N GLY A 492 -13.08 -33.91 9.03
CA GLY A 492 -12.12 -35.01 9.13
C GLY A 492 -11.39 -35.27 7.80
N ARG A 493 -10.23 -35.93 7.87
CA ARG A 493 -9.54 -36.40 6.67
C ARG A 493 -10.36 -37.50 5.97
N SER A 494 -10.17 -37.64 4.66
CA SER A 494 -10.72 -38.76 3.90
C SER A 494 -10.17 -40.10 4.40
N THR A 495 -10.74 -41.22 3.92
CA THR A 495 -10.24 -42.57 4.21
C THR A 495 -8.79 -42.79 3.73
N THR A 496 -8.33 -42.01 2.75
CA THR A 496 -6.95 -42.01 2.26
C THR A 496 -6.02 -41.08 3.06
N GLY A 497 -6.52 -40.45 4.12
CA GLY A 497 -5.78 -39.49 4.94
C GLY A 497 -5.64 -38.10 4.32
N GLN A 498 -6.41 -37.78 3.28
CA GLN A 498 -6.34 -36.51 2.57
C GLN A 498 -7.21 -35.45 3.28
N PRO A 499 -6.71 -34.22 3.54
CA PRO A 499 -7.48 -33.19 4.24
C PRO A 499 -8.63 -32.66 3.39
N LEU A 500 -9.87 -32.85 3.85
CA LEU A 500 -11.08 -32.37 3.17
C LEU A 500 -11.24 -30.84 3.33
N PRO A 501 -11.86 -30.13 2.36
CA PRO A 501 -11.93 -28.68 2.37
C PRO A 501 -12.86 -28.14 3.47
N ALA A 502 -12.31 -27.27 4.30
CA ALA A 502 -13.02 -26.50 5.32
C ALA A 502 -13.73 -25.27 4.71
N ILE A 503 -13.15 -24.67 3.66
CA ILE A 503 -13.64 -23.44 3.03
C ILE A 503 -14.10 -23.70 1.60
N ALA A 504 -15.36 -23.36 1.30
CA ALA A 504 -15.94 -23.44 -0.04
C ALA A 504 -15.33 -22.38 -0.98
N GLY A 505 -15.31 -22.66 -2.28
CA GLY A 505 -14.54 -21.88 -3.28
C GLY A 505 -14.97 -20.42 -3.44
N PHE A 506 -16.19 -20.09 -3.01
CA PHE A 506 -16.74 -18.73 -3.00
C PHE A 506 -16.65 -18.06 -1.62
N SER A 507 -16.30 -18.79 -0.56
CA SER A 507 -16.46 -18.33 0.83
C SER A 507 -15.23 -17.58 1.32
N GLN A 508 -15.45 -16.40 1.88
CA GLN A 508 -14.43 -15.59 2.52
C GLN A 508 -14.80 -15.39 3.99
N LEU A 509 -13.93 -15.81 4.90
CA LEU A 509 -14.19 -15.77 6.34
C LEU A 509 -13.05 -15.10 7.10
N THR A 510 -13.41 -14.36 8.15
CA THR A 510 -12.51 -13.93 9.22
C THR A 510 -13.05 -14.45 10.54
N ILE A 511 -12.26 -15.27 11.22
CA ILE A 511 -12.57 -15.74 12.57
C ILE A 511 -11.67 -14.98 13.54
N ALA A 512 -12.29 -14.19 14.40
CA ALA A 512 -11.61 -13.33 15.35
C ALA A 512 -12.02 -13.67 16.78
N ALA A 513 -11.09 -13.56 17.72
CA ALA A 513 -11.33 -13.72 19.14
C ALA A 513 -10.62 -12.64 19.94
N GLU A 514 -11.22 -12.24 21.05
CA GLU A 514 -10.62 -11.25 21.95
C GLU A 514 -9.38 -11.80 22.68
N ASP A 515 -9.43 -13.07 23.07
CA ASP A 515 -8.36 -13.82 23.71
C ASP A 515 -7.84 -14.90 22.73
N ASN A 516 -7.78 -16.19 23.10
CA ASN A 516 -7.09 -17.19 22.28
C ASN A 516 -7.95 -17.78 21.16
N VAL A 517 -7.28 -18.15 20.08
CA VAL A 517 -7.83 -19.01 19.03
C VAL A 517 -7.09 -20.33 18.99
N GLY A 518 -7.78 -21.44 19.22
CA GLY A 518 -7.25 -22.79 19.07
C GLY A 518 -7.53 -23.37 17.68
N ILE A 519 -6.55 -24.00 17.04
CA ILE A 519 -6.71 -24.74 15.78
C ILE A 519 -6.61 -26.24 16.07
N ALA A 520 -7.72 -26.97 15.90
CA ALA A 520 -7.85 -28.37 16.28
C ALA A 520 -7.76 -29.37 15.13
N SER A 521 -7.81 -28.94 13.87
CA SER A 521 -7.70 -29.85 12.71
C SER A 521 -7.28 -29.11 11.42
N ASP A 522 -7.17 -29.84 10.31
CA ASP A 522 -6.85 -29.25 9.00
C ASP A 522 -7.89 -28.20 8.59
N LEU A 523 -7.43 -27.11 7.99
CA LEU A 523 -8.25 -26.02 7.47
C LEU A 523 -7.85 -25.76 6.03
N THR A 524 -8.38 -26.55 5.09
CA THR A 524 -8.02 -26.44 3.67
C THR A 524 -9.10 -25.76 2.84
N TYR A 525 -8.67 -25.25 1.69
CA TYR A 525 -9.52 -24.61 0.68
C TYR A 525 -10.04 -25.63 -0.33
N SER A 526 -11.27 -25.45 -0.81
CA SER A 526 -11.79 -26.25 -1.92
C SER A 526 -11.18 -25.87 -3.27
N ASP A 527 -10.75 -24.61 -3.43
CA ASP A 527 -10.01 -24.11 -4.57
C ASP A 527 -8.70 -23.51 -4.05
N VAL A 528 -7.61 -24.25 -4.23
CA VAL A 528 -6.32 -23.97 -3.58
C VAL A 528 -5.52 -23.02 -4.48
N PRO A 529 -5.05 -21.88 -3.97
CA PRO A 529 -4.26 -20.96 -4.76
C PRO A 529 -2.94 -21.57 -5.22
N CYS A 530 -2.45 -21.04 -6.33
CA CYS A 530 -1.14 -21.37 -6.85
C CYS A 530 -0.07 -20.77 -5.93
N LYS A 531 1.02 -21.52 -5.72
CA LYS A 531 2.23 -21.00 -5.07
C LYS A 531 3.08 -20.38 -6.16
N ALA A 532 3.81 -19.30 -5.90
CA ALA A 532 4.87 -18.90 -6.83
C ALA A 532 5.95 -19.99 -6.90
N PRO A 533 6.50 -20.35 -8.08
CA PRO A 533 6.15 -19.94 -9.44
C PRO A 533 5.20 -20.92 -10.16
N ASP A 534 4.43 -21.74 -9.45
CA ASP A 534 3.56 -22.75 -10.02
C ASP A 534 2.60 -22.14 -11.04
N SER A 535 2.81 -22.47 -12.33
CA SER A 535 1.84 -22.20 -13.39
C SER A 535 0.68 -23.19 -13.25
N CYS A 536 -0.37 -22.82 -12.51
CA CYS A 536 -1.60 -23.60 -12.59
C CYS A 536 -2.27 -23.40 -13.96
N ALA A 537 -2.90 -24.46 -14.48
CA ALA A 537 -3.59 -24.40 -15.77
C ALA A 537 -4.88 -23.56 -15.73
N SER A 538 -5.49 -23.37 -14.55
CA SER A 538 -6.75 -22.63 -14.42
C SER A 538 -6.54 -21.12 -14.45
N LYS A 539 -7.21 -20.44 -15.39
CA LYS A 539 -7.26 -18.97 -15.48
C LYS A 539 -8.08 -18.30 -14.38
N ASP A 540 -8.92 -19.06 -13.69
CA ASP A 540 -9.77 -18.53 -12.62
C ASP A 540 -8.96 -18.38 -11.33
N THR A 541 -8.79 -17.14 -10.89
CA THR A 541 -8.17 -16.85 -9.59
C THR A 541 -9.14 -17.27 -8.49
N PRO A 542 -8.80 -18.23 -7.61
CA PRO A 542 -9.67 -18.65 -6.52
C PRO A 542 -10.06 -17.44 -5.66
N THR A 543 -11.27 -17.41 -5.11
CA THR A 543 -11.75 -16.27 -4.30
C THR A 543 -11.91 -16.62 -2.82
N ASN A 544 -11.90 -17.90 -2.46
CA ASN A 544 -11.97 -18.35 -1.09
C ASN A 544 -10.75 -17.94 -0.27
N LEU A 545 -11.02 -17.54 0.97
CA LEU A 545 -10.02 -16.96 1.86
C LEU A 545 -10.42 -17.14 3.32
N LEU A 546 -9.45 -17.46 4.18
CA LEU A 546 -9.64 -17.57 5.62
C LEU A 546 -8.61 -16.72 6.37
N GLY A 547 -9.10 -15.80 7.20
CA GLY A 547 -8.31 -15.10 8.20
C GLY A 547 -8.63 -15.62 9.59
N ILE A 548 -7.61 -15.82 10.42
CA ILE A 548 -7.74 -16.16 11.83
C ILE A 548 -7.02 -15.09 12.64
N TYR A 549 -7.73 -14.48 13.60
CA TYR A 549 -7.21 -13.38 14.39
C TYR A 549 -7.46 -13.57 15.89
N SER A 550 -6.42 -13.39 16.69
CA SER A 550 -6.49 -13.23 18.13
C SER A 550 -6.01 -11.83 18.50
N GLN A 551 -6.82 -11.07 19.25
CA GLN A 551 -6.43 -9.72 19.69
C GLN A 551 -5.36 -9.76 20.76
N SER A 552 -5.72 -10.24 21.96
CA SER A 552 -4.86 -10.17 23.14
C SER A 552 -4.16 -11.50 23.47
N GLY A 553 -4.69 -12.60 22.94
CA GLY A 553 -4.19 -13.95 23.18
C GLY A 553 -3.27 -14.47 22.07
N ASN A 554 -3.17 -15.80 22.02
CA ASN A 554 -2.40 -16.54 21.03
C ASN A 554 -3.30 -17.17 19.96
N VAL A 555 -2.73 -17.43 18.79
CA VAL A 555 -3.28 -18.42 17.85
C VAL A 555 -2.49 -19.71 18.02
N SER A 556 -3.09 -20.72 18.63
CA SER A 556 -2.40 -21.95 19.04
C SER A 556 -2.89 -23.16 18.24
N ILE A 557 -1.97 -23.89 17.63
CA ILE A 557 -2.27 -25.23 17.09
C ILE A 557 -2.34 -26.20 18.27
N LEU A 558 -3.52 -26.75 18.50
CA LEU A 558 -3.81 -27.54 19.70
C LEU A 558 -3.14 -28.91 19.66
N LYS A 559 -2.95 -29.51 20.84
CA LYS A 559 -2.42 -30.88 20.97
C LYS A 559 -3.30 -31.90 20.22
N SER A 560 -4.60 -31.68 20.14
CA SER A 560 -5.57 -32.52 19.43
C SER A 560 -5.46 -32.46 17.90
N ALA A 561 -4.74 -31.49 17.33
CA ALA A 561 -4.53 -31.39 15.90
C ALA A 561 -3.87 -32.65 15.31
N PRO A 562 -4.12 -33.01 14.03
CA PRO A 562 -3.49 -34.17 13.41
C PRO A 562 -2.00 -33.92 13.10
N ASP A 563 -1.24 -35.00 12.92
CA ASP A 563 0.11 -34.95 12.35
C ASP A 563 0.07 -34.38 10.91
N ASP A 564 1.13 -33.69 10.52
CA ASP A 564 1.25 -33.05 9.20
C ASP A 564 0.03 -32.17 8.85
N ILE A 565 -0.30 -31.23 9.74
CA ILE A 565 -1.49 -30.38 9.62
C ILE A 565 -1.38 -29.45 8.40
N ASN A 566 -2.50 -29.28 7.71
CA ASN A 566 -2.63 -28.39 6.56
C ASN A 566 -3.53 -27.21 6.94
N ILE A 567 -2.98 -26.00 6.85
CA ILE A 567 -3.69 -24.76 7.17
C ILE A 567 -3.59 -23.86 5.96
N HIS A 568 -4.72 -23.50 5.37
CA HIS A 568 -4.80 -22.50 4.31
C HIS A 568 -5.48 -21.28 4.92
N SER A 569 -4.68 -20.35 5.45
CA SER A 569 -5.17 -19.18 6.17
C SER A 569 -4.07 -18.15 6.39
N VAL A 570 -4.48 -16.90 6.62
CA VAL A 570 -3.63 -15.92 7.31
C VAL A 570 -3.90 -16.00 8.80
N LEU A 571 -2.86 -16.25 9.59
CA LEU A 571 -2.92 -16.31 11.04
C LEU A 571 -2.36 -15.02 11.62
N MET A 572 -3.08 -14.39 12.54
CA MET A 572 -2.63 -13.18 13.20
C MET A 572 -2.86 -13.22 14.72
N ALA A 573 -1.81 -12.89 15.48
CA ALA A 573 -1.87 -12.63 16.92
C ALA A 573 -1.44 -11.18 17.18
N GLY A 574 -2.38 -10.35 17.63
CA GLY A 574 -2.23 -8.90 17.81
C GLY A 574 -1.23 -8.54 18.89
N GLU A 575 -1.38 -9.15 20.07
CA GLU A 575 -0.50 -8.95 21.24
C GLU A 575 0.28 -10.22 21.63
N GLY A 576 -0.18 -11.40 21.21
CA GLY A 576 0.45 -12.69 21.49
C GLY A 576 1.30 -13.25 20.36
N GLU A 577 1.34 -14.57 20.27
CA GLU A 577 2.15 -15.31 19.29
C GLU A 577 1.32 -16.37 18.56
N VAL A 578 1.81 -16.80 17.39
CA VAL A 578 1.29 -17.98 16.71
C VAL A 578 2.17 -19.16 17.11
N ASN A 579 1.62 -20.15 17.82
CA ASN A 579 2.41 -21.23 18.40
C ASN A 579 1.76 -22.61 18.27
N VAL A 580 2.49 -23.62 18.73
CA VAL A 580 2.01 -24.99 18.91
C VAL A 580 1.92 -25.28 20.40
N GLU A 581 0.76 -25.74 20.84
CA GLU A 581 0.55 -26.15 22.22
C GLU A 581 1.51 -27.28 22.60
N SER A 582 2.21 -27.12 23.72
CA SER A 582 3.22 -28.07 24.23
C SER A 582 4.33 -28.37 23.21
N HIS A 583 4.75 -27.41 22.38
CA HIS A 583 5.72 -27.63 21.29
C HIS A 583 7.02 -28.36 21.69
N ASP A 584 7.44 -28.28 22.95
CA ASP A 584 8.67 -28.86 23.51
C ASP A 584 8.52 -30.30 24.05
N SER A 585 7.28 -30.73 24.26
CA SER A 585 6.92 -32.01 24.90
C SER A 585 5.93 -32.82 24.07
N ASN A 586 5.37 -32.22 23.02
CA ASN A 586 4.40 -32.84 22.14
C ASN A 586 5.10 -33.72 21.10
N THR A 587 5.28 -34.98 21.44
CA THR A 587 5.90 -36.00 20.58
C THR A 587 4.91 -37.09 20.19
N VAL A 588 5.06 -37.64 19.00
CA VAL A 588 4.31 -38.80 18.53
C VAL A 588 5.04 -40.07 18.95
N CYS A 589 4.36 -40.95 19.66
CA CYS A 589 4.93 -42.23 20.02
C CYS A 589 4.97 -43.19 18.82
N THR A 590 6.15 -43.71 18.50
CA THR A 590 6.35 -44.63 17.36
C THR A 590 6.47 -46.09 17.79
N SER A 591 6.74 -46.36 19.06
CA SER A 591 6.78 -47.71 19.61
C SER A 591 6.38 -47.73 21.08
N TYR A 592 5.65 -48.76 21.48
CA TYR A 592 5.26 -49.01 22.86
C TYR A 592 5.96 -50.25 23.39
N ASP A 593 6.36 -50.24 24.67
CA ASP A 593 6.74 -51.47 25.36
C ASP A 593 5.49 -52.34 25.67
N ARG A 594 5.72 -53.52 26.27
CA ARG A 594 4.64 -54.43 26.69
C ARG A 594 3.68 -53.85 27.74
N TYR A 595 4.00 -52.71 28.33
CA TYR A 595 3.24 -52.02 29.38
C TYR A 595 2.52 -50.77 28.85
N GLY A 596 2.62 -50.47 27.55
CA GLY A 596 2.01 -49.30 26.95
C GLY A 596 2.79 -47.99 27.18
N ASN A 597 4.05 -48.07 27.62
CA ASN A 597 4.92 -46.90 27.73
C ASN A 597 5.60 -46.61 26.40
N CYS A 598 5.75 -45.34 26.07
CA CYS A 598 6.43 -44.93 24.86
C CYS A 598 7.94 -45.18 24.95
N THR A 599 8.49 -45.96 24.02
CA THR A 599 9.93 -46.30 23.97
C THR A 599 10.70 -45.59 22.86
N ALA A 600 9.99 -45.02 21.88
CA ALA A 600 10.56 -44.15 20.87
C ALA A 600 9.53 -43.11 20.43
N SER A 601 9.98 -41.88 20.22
CA SER A 601 9.13 -40.75 19.87
C SER A 601 9.71 -39.92 18.73
N ARG A 602 8.83 -39.32 17.93
CA ARG A 602 9.20 -38.39 16.83
C ARG A 602 8.41 -37.08 16.93
N GLY A 603 8.84 -36.04 16.23
CA GLY A 603 8.03 -34.85 16.00
C GLY A 603 6.74 -35.15 15.21
N ARG A 604 5.78 -34.23 15.25
CA ARG A 604 4.43 -34.34 14.66
C ARG A 604 4.35 -34.09 13.15
N GLY A 605 5.50 -34.14 12.47
CA GLY A 605 5.60 -33.74 11.06
C GLY A 605 5.71 -32.22 10.91
N LYS A 606 5.06 -31.64 9.89
CA LYS A 606 5.14 -30.20 9.58
C LYS A 606 3.78 -29.51 9.63
N VAL A 607 3.78 -28.21 9.93
CA VAL A 607 2.67 -27.33 9.58
C VAL A 607 2.84 -26.89 8.15
N ASN A 608 1.91 -27.31 7.28
CA ASN A 608 1.83 -26.91 5.88
C ASN A 608 0.90 -25.70 5.79
N LEU A 609 1.48 -24.49 5.82
CA LEU A 609 0.72 -23.25 5.73
C LEU A 609 0.72 -22.71 4.29
N ILE A 610 -0.47 -22.36 3.79
CA ILE A 610 -0.63 -21.48 2.62
C ILE A 610 -1.31 -20.20 3.10
N GLY A 611 -0.59 -19.08 3.05
CA GLY A 611 -1.05 -17.78 3.56
C GLY A 611 0.08 -17.02 4.24
N GLY A 612 -0.13 -16.60 5.49
CA GLY A 612 0.85 -15.81 6.24
C GLY A 612 0.72 -15.95 7.76
N LEU A 613 1.82 -15.73 8.47
CA LEU A 613 1.85 -15.60 9.93
C LEU A 613 2.19 -14.16 10.31
N ILE A 614 1.37 -13.56 11.14
CA ILE A 614 1.54 -12.20 11.62
C ILE A 614 1.46 -12.25 13.14
N GLU A 615 2.55 -11.94 13.82
CA GLU A 615 2.64 -12.17 15.25
C GLU A 615 3.35 -11.03 15.96
N ASN A 616 2.90 -10.74 17.18
CA ASN A 616 3.56 -9.76 18.01
C ASN A 616 4.90 -10.31 18.51
N TYR A 617 4.88 -11.53 19.05
CA TYR A 617 6.07 -12.30 19.43
C TYR A 617 6.22 -13.51 18.53
N TYR A 618 7.46 -13.89 18.23
CA TYR A 618 7.75 -15.02 17.37
C TYR A 618 7.53 -16.35 18.10
N GLY A 619 6.40 -17.03 17.82
CA GLY A 619 5.94 -18.21 18.53
C GLY A 619 6.62 -19.52 18.11
N ALA A 620 6.74 -20.45 19.07
CA ALA A 620 7.42 -21.71 18.87
C ALA A 620 6.50 -22.80 18.28
N PHE A 621 7.02 -23.56 17.31
CA PHE A 621 6.28 -24.66 16.66
C PHE A 621 6.78 -26.04 17.06
N GLY A 622 8.06 -26.16 17.39
CA GLY A 622 8.69 -27.42 17.74
C GLY A 622 10.15 -27.21 18.13
N THR A 623 10.79 -28.28 18.61
CA THR A 623 12.22 -28.29 18.93
C THR A 623 13.01 -29.03 17.87
N PHE A 624 14.30 -28.74 17.76
CA PHE A 624 15.19 -29.31 16.76
C PHE A 624 16.44 -29.88 17.44
N SER A 625 16.99 -30.95 16.86
CA SER A 625 18.25 -31.52 17.35
C SER A 625 19.41 -30.54 17.09
N PRO A 626 20.22 -30.19 18.10
CA PRO A 626 21.41 -29.35 17.88
C PRO A 626 22.42 -29.99 16.91
N LYS A 627 22.47 -31.32 16.86
CA LYS A 627 23.36 -32.08 15.97
C LYS A 627 22.83 -32.20 14.54
N ASN A 628 21.52 -32.09 14.36
CA ASN A 628 20.88 -32.10 13.06
C ASN A 628 19.67 -31.15 13.08
N PRO A 629 19.87 -29.85 12.82
CA PRO A 629 18.78 -28.87 12.86
C PRO A 629 17.69 -29.11 11.81
N SER A 630 17.84 -30.10 10.91
CA SER A 630 16.79 -30.53 9.98
C SER A 630 15.79 -31.53 10.58
N THR A 631 16.08 -32.10 11.76
CA THR A 631 15.18 -33.05 12.41
C THR A 631 14.42 -32.41 13.57
N THR A 632 13.10 -32.31 13.40
CA THR A 632 12.17 -31.92 14.47
C THR A 632 12.12 -33.02 15.53
N THR A 633 12.39 -32.67 16.79
CA THR A 633 12.43 -33.58 17.94
C THR A 633 11.08 -33.63 18.66
N SER A 634 10.41 -32.49 18.81
CA SER A 634 9.05 -32.36 19.32
C SER A 634 8.28 -31.28 18.57
N GLY A 635 6.94 -31.28 18.68
CA GLY A 635 6.09 -30.32 17.99
C GLY A 635 6.11 -30.51 16.47
N TYR A 636 5.87 -29.43 15.72
CA TYR A 636 5.88 -29.42 14.26
C TYR A 636 7.10 -28.68 13.69
N GLY A 637 7.60 -29.16 12.56
CA GLY A 637 8.40 -28.36 11.64
C GLY A 637 7.56 -27.32 10.90
N ARG A 638 8.21 -26.40 10.18
CA ARG A 638 7.54 -25.32 9.42
C ARG A 638 7.66 -25.55 7.92
N ASN A 639 6.55 -25.46 7.19
CA ASN A 639 6.50 -25.46 5.73
C ASN A 639 5.51 -24.37 5.28
N PHE A 640 6.01 -23.15 5.11
CA PHE A 640 5.17 -21.98 4.87
C PHE A 640 5.31 -21.51 3.43
N SER A 641 4.17 -21.34 2.77
CA SER A 641 4.08 -20.82 1.41
C SER A 641 3.14 -19.62 1.39
N PHE A 642 3.54 -18.58 0.67
CA PHE A 642 2.73 -17.39 0.51
C PHE A 642 1.59 -17.63 -0.48
N ASP A 643 0.45 -17.02 -0.18
CA ASP A 643 -0.65 -16.90 -1.12
C ASP A 643 -0.48 -15.62 -1.93
N GLU A 644 -0.02 -15.73 -3.18
CA GLU A 644 0.31 -14.58 -4.02
C GLU A 644 -0.87 -13.62 -4.26
N ARG A 645 -2.11 -14.09 -4.11
CA ARG A 645 -3.31 -13.25 -4.22
C ARG A 645 -3.35 -12.15 -3.15
N MET A 646 -2.63 -12.35 -2.05
CA MET A 646 -2.50 -11.38 -0.96
C MET A 646 -1.37 -10.37 -1.18
N GLY A 647 -0.51 -10.60 -2.18
CA GLY A 647 0.63 -9.75 -2.48
C GLY A 647 0.24 -8.36 -2.99
N GLU A 648 1.25 -7.48 -3.03
CA GLU A 648 1.13 -6.12 -3.57
C GLU A 648 0.57 -6.15 -5.01
N GLY A 649 -0.54 -5.46 -5.25
CA GLY A 649 -1.17 -5.30 -6.56
C GLY A 649 -2.53 -5.99 -6.73
N VAL A 650 -2.71 -7.19 -6.16
CA VAL A 650 -4.04 -7.86 -6.10
C VAL A 650 -4.76 -7.46 -4.81
N GLY A 651 -4.05 -7.52 -3.67
CA GLY A 651 -4.53 -7.02 -2.39
C GLY A 651 -5.76 -7.75 -1.85
N MET A 652 -5.89 -9.06 -2.11
CA MET A 652 -6.96 -9.85 -1.51
C MET A 652 -6.69 -10.04 -0.02
N SER A 653 -7.66 -9.73 0.82
CA SER A 653 -7.56 -9.84 2.28
C SER A 653 -8.83 -10.49 2.83
N PRO A 654 -8.76 -11.28 3.92
CA PRO A 654 -9.95 -11.77 4.58
C PRO A 654 -10.87 -10.59 4.96
N PRO A 655 -12.19 -10.79 4.97
CA PRO A 655 -13.15 -9.71 5.18
C PRO A 655 -12.99 -9.14 6.59
N TYR A 656 -12.81 -7.83 6.71
CA TYR A 656 -12.56 -7.16 8.00
C TYR A 656 -11.35 -7.71 8.77
N PHE A 657 -10.35 -8.25 8.07
CA PHE A 657 -9.10 -8.63 8.72
C PHE A 657 -8.38 -7.39 9.26
N PRO A 658 -7.69 -7.48 10.42
CA PRO A 658 -7.00 -6.33 10.99
C PRO A 658 -5.94 -5.75 10.04
N LEU A 659 -5.83 -4.42 10.07
CA LEU A 659 -4.85 -3.65 9.31
C LEU A 659 -3.95 -2.88 10.26
N SER A 660 -2.82 -2.39 9.77
CA SER A 660 -1.94 -1.56 10.61
C SER A 660 -2.67 -0.26 10.96
N PRO A 661 -2.67 0.22 12.23
CA PRO A 661 -3.32 1.46 12.64
C PRO A 661 -2.62 2.72 12.12
N LYS A 662 -1.53 2.56 11.36
CA LYS A 662 -0.80 3.69 10.75
C LYS A 662 -1.16 3.80 9.27
N TRP A 663 -1.80 4.91 8.92
CA TRP A 663 -2.00 5.30 7.53
C TRP A 663 -0.65 5.59 6.85
N LYS A 664 -0.47 5.01 5.67
CA LYS A 664 0.66 5.26 4.77
C LYS A 664 0.21 6.16 3.63
N ILE A 665 1.11 7.03 3.20
CA ILE A 665 0.95 7.81 1.98
C ILE A 665 1.84 7.23 0.89
N GLU A 666 1.25 6.95 -0.25
CA GLU A 666 1.94 6.48 -1.45
C GLU A 666 1.71 7.46 -2.59
N SER A 667 2.70 7.58 -3.47
CA SER A 667 2.65 8.46 -4.63
C SER A 667 3.35 7.77 -5.80
N PRO A 668 3.12 8.19 -7.05
CA PRO A 668 3.87 7.70 -8.18
C PRO A 668 5.34 8.10 -8.01
N ASN A 669 6.19 7.10 -7.76
CA ASN A 669 7.65 7.24 -7.67
C ASN A 669 8.33 7.26 -9.05
N SER A 670 7.57 7.23 -10.15
CA SER A 670 8.11 7.16 -11.51
C SER A 670 8.20 8.54 -12.16
N ALA A 671 9.37 8.90 -12.69
CA ALA A 671 9.62 10.13 -13.47
C ALA A 671 8.70 10.29 -14.70
N SER A 672 8.03 9.23 -15.14
CA SER A 672 7.07 9.22 -16.25
C SER A 672 5.73 9.88 -15.92
N VAL A 673 5.41 10.12 -14.64
CA VAL A 673 4.16 10.75 -14.20
C VAL A 673 4.49 11.98 -13.34
N ALA A 674 4.29 13.17 -13.89
CA ALA A 674 4.64 14.42 -13.22
C ALA A 674 3.68 15.54 -13.62
N LEU A 675 3.43 16.47 -12.69
CA LEU A 675 2.63 17.68 -12.99
C LEU A 675 3.27 18.53 -14.10
N THR A 676 4.57 18.36 -14.34
CA THR A 676 5.33 19.07 -15.36
C THR A 676 5.29 18.44 -16.76
N ASN A 677 4.65 17.27 -16.93
CA ASN A 677 4.54 16.57 -18.22
C ASN A 677 3.47 17.23 -19.11
N LEU A 678 3.79 18.43 -19.62
CA LEU A 678 2.90 19.31 -20.37
C LEU A 678 3.40 19.49 -21.80
N THR A 679 2.45 19.62 -22.75
CA THR A 679 2.75 19.99 -24.14
C THR A 679 2.59 21.49 -24.34
N TRP A 680 3.51 22.09 -25.08
CA TRP A 680 3.67 23.54 -25.19
C TRP A 680 3.23 24.05 -26.56
N GLN A 681 2.50 25.16 -26.57
CA GLN A 681 2.16 25.90 -27.78
C GLN A 681 2.48 27.37 -27.57
N GLN A 682 3.29 27.91 -28.47
CA GLN A 682 3.59 29.35 -28.52
C GLN A 682 2.55 30.06 -29.38
N SER A 683 2.00 31.14 -28.86
CA SER A 683 1.11 32.02 -29.62
C SER A 683 1.64 33.46 -29.53
N ALA A 684 1.74 34.13 -30.68
CA ALA A 684 1.88 35.57 -30.74
C ALA A 684 0.49 36.20 -30.59
N ARG A 685 0.39 37.27 -29.79
CA ARG A 685 -0.81 38.11 -29.70
C ARG A 685 -0.55 39.44 -30.38
#